data_AF-A0A9D6ZC62-F1
#
_entry.id   AF-A0A9D6ZC62-F1
#
_cell.length_a   1.000
_cell.length_b   1.000
_cell.length_c   1.000
_cell.angle_alpha   90.00
_cell.angle_beta   90.00
_cell.angle_gamma   90.00
#
_symmetry.space_group_name_H-M   'P 1'
#
loop_
_entity.id
_entity.type
_entity.pdbx_description
1 polymer ?
#
loop_
_entity_poly.entity_id
_entity_poly.type
_entity_poly.pdbx_seq_one_letter_code
_entity_poly.pdbx_strand_id
1 'polypeptide(L)'
;MEEQFQHLHVVEQPPRPPVQFTLPKRPDQYSGFIIVRLANHITGGDTDDLMAVAKKQKLPGLAAVLNEYDLNTTRRVVHSQKTAQILELERRAMQTHLPPLHSLTSYWRIDIREKPERLEDVLKRLNGLYEIEYAYRELAVTDPLVNAADDTYATDQDYLDAAPTGVDARWAWTQPDSEGVGIGIIDLEQGWMPNHEDLIGKAPTLIYGDNRDGVGTYTGNHGTAVLGEIVATDNALGVVGISPGVSSVRMASHYDAATNTDLHVADAIVAAVPSMAAGDILLLEVQRSFRPTETDDADFDAVRLASALGIIVIEAAGNGGEDLDAFVSAAGDAIFNRASADFRESGAVMVGACESALPHDRWTFSNFGTRIDCFGWGQNVVTCGYGDLDDGGGDDNRAYTDTFQGTSSASPMIVGCAAILQGKYAASTGARLSPGQMRMLLSDPVTGTPQGAGRAGDIGVMPNLRDIIENTLDLTPDVYLRDNLGDTGVVPSAGSISASPDIIVRPVMEADPTAAFGQGSGTENSATLGYEVEAGQDNYIYVRAKNRGASDANGMTCDVYWSEVATLVTPDMWNLIGTTTPLNCPQGDTLAVSNALAWSQADIPAAGHYCFVGVLDHPQDEAPPLPGGTPIDWDNFRNFIRNNNNVTWRNFNVVDAIPDPAGDPALLPFLVTGAPDRARVFDLEIIQRLPKGAQVWMELPLNLAQKLNGRLWKMELDRKHQTARIALPNQPVLDLYRIKLPVAARFKCRFIVKGAKGMEKGGHSIAIRQLYDCEEVGRVTWQFHRRRKEEQCKKH
;
A
#
# COMPACT_ATOMS: atom_id res chain seq x y z
N MET A 1 -65.88 0.10 28.67
CA MET A 1 -65.29 0.74 29.86
C MET A 1 -64.11 1.54 29.33
N GLU A 2 -64.33 2.67 28.66
CA GLU A 2 -64.69 3.98 29.25
C GLU A 2 -63.66 4.46 30.29
N GLU A 3 -63.05 5.62 29.99
CA GLU A 3 -62.50 6.63 30.91
C GLU A 3 -61.22 6.26 31.67
N GLN A 4 -60.11 7.02 31.66
CA GLN A 4 -59.96 8.47 31.82
C GLN A 4 -58.58 8.95 31.31
N PHE A 5 -58.58 9.95 30.43
CA PHE A 5 -57.49 10.92 30.28
C PHE A 5 -57.82 12.12 31.17
N GLN A 6 -56.86 12.66 31.94
CA GLN A 6 -56.77 14.11 32.17
C GLN A 6 -55.40 14.57 32.70
N HIS A 7 -54.78 15.43 31.87
CA HIS A 7 -53.96 16.61 32.16
C HIS A 7 -52.61 16.50 32.90
N LEU A 8 -51.52 16.63 32.12
CA LEU A 8 -50.32 17.35 32.54
C LEU A 8 -50.04 18.47 31.54
N HIS A 9 -50.01 19.70 32.06
CA HIS A 9 -49.73 20.94 31.34
C HIS A 9 -48.27 20.98 30.85
N VAL A 10 -48.08 21.17 29.56
CA VAL A 10 -46.80 21.61 28.99
C VAL A 10 -46.67 23.12 29.24
N VAL A 11 -45.63 23.52 29.97
CA VAL A 11 -45.23 24.91 30.10
C VAL A 11 -44.33 25.24 28.92
N GLU A 12 -44.85 25.94 27.91
CA GLU A 12 -44.03 26.53 26.85
C GLU A 12 -43.09 27.59 27.45
N GLN A 13 -41.77 27.38 27.34
CA GLN A 13 -40.81 28.46 27.56
C GLN A 13 -40.70 29.31 26.28
N PRO A 14 -40.57 30.65 26.41
CA PRO A 14 -40.47 31.52 25.25
C PRO A 14 -39.13 31.29 24.51
N PRO A 15 -39.10 31.45 23.17
CA PRO A 15 -37.88 31.29 22.39
C PRO A 15 -36.82 32.31 22.84
N ARG A 16 -35.60 31.82 23.11
CA ARG A 16 -34.45 32.68 23.42
C ARG A 16 -34.04 33.45 22.15
N PRO A 17 -33.66 34.74 22.26
CA PRO A 17 -33.20 35.50 21.11
C PRO A 17 -31.88 34.93 20.57
N PRO A 18 -31.61 35.06 19.26
CA PRO A 18 -30.41 34.53 18.64
C PRO A 18 -29.17 35.18 19.25
N VAL A 19 -28.27 34.36 19.78
CA VAL A 19 -26.96 34.78 20.25
C VAL A 19 -26.08 35.03 19.02
N GLN A 20 -25.79 36.29 18.73
CA GLN A 20 -24.73 36.64 17.78
C GLN A 20 -23.39 36.28 18.41
N PHE A 21 -22.85 35.10 18.07
CA PHE A 21 -21.47 34.75 18.40
C PHE A 21 -20.52 35.54 17.49
N THR A 22 -19.75 36.45 18.10
CA THR A 22 -18.53 36.98 17.48
C THR A 22 -17.36 36.25 18.13
N LEU A 23 -16.79 35.29 17.40
CA LEU A 23 -15.57 34.59 17.83
C LEU A 23 -14.44 35.60 18.03
N PRO A 24 -13.66 35.52 19.13
CA PRO A 24 -12.45 36.33 19.26
C PRO A 24 -11.43 35.87 18.22
N LYS A 25 -11.15 36.72 17.21
CA LYS A 25 -10.07 36.46 16.25
C LYS A 25 -8.75 36.28 16.99
N ARG A 26 -8.12 35.10 16.85
CA ARG A 26 -6.71 34.91 17.22
C ARG A 26 -5.87 35.91 16.40
N PRO A 27 -4.86 36.56 17.01
CA PRO A 27 -4.00 37.48 16.27
C PRO A 27 -3.20 36.70 15.21
N ASP A 28 -3.11 37.25 14.00
CA ASP A 28 -2.28 36.70 12.92
C ASP A 28 -0.85 36.43 13.41
N GLN A 29 -0.33 35.23 13.17
CA GLN A 29 1.08 34.92 13.37
C GLN A 29 1.86 35.26 12.10
N TYR A 30 2.96 35.99 12.22
CA TYR A 30 3.78 36.44 11.09
C TYR A 30 5.13 35.72 11.05
N SER A 31 5.61 35.39 9.86
CA SER A 31 6.86 34.65 9.65
C SER A 31 8.13 35.51 9.87
N GLY A 32 7.96 36.83 10.02
CA GLY A 32 9.05 37.80 10.11
C GLY A 32 9.61 38.26 8.76
N PHE A 33 8.90 38.01 7.65
CA PHE A 33 9.26 38.49 6.32
C PHE A 33 8.22 39.45 5.74
N ILE A 34 8.66 40.31 4.83
CA ILE A 34 7.80 41.13 3.99
C ILE A 34 7.81 40.55 2.58
N ILE A 35 6.63 40.35 1.99
CA ILE A 35 6.50 40.09 0.56
C ILE A 35 6.24 41.40 -0.17
N VAL A 36 6.95 41.59 -1.27
CA VAL A 36 6.83 42.73 -2.16
C VAL A 36 6.51 42.25 -3.57
N ARG A 37 5.46 42.80 -4.16
CA ARG A 37 5.13 42.66 -5.58
C ARG A 37 5.55 43.93 -6.32
N LEU A 38 6.49 43.81 -7.25
CA LEU A 38 6.91 44.92 -8.10
C LEU A 38 5.76 45.36 -9.03
N ALA A 39 5.69 46.65 -9.36
CA ALA A 39 4.69 47.16 -10.30
C ALA A 39 4.78 46.46 -11.66
N ASN A 40 3.63 46.17 -12.30
CA ASN A 40 3.54 45.38 -13.54
C ASN A 40 4.43 45.83 -14.72
N HIS A 41 4.91 47.07 -14.73
CA HIS A 41 5.83 47.58 -15.76
C HIS A 41 7.31 47.26 -15.48
N ILE A 42 7.63 46.65 -14.33
CA ILE A 42 8.98 46.35 -13.86
C ILE A 42 9.21 44.85 -13.96
N THR A 43 10.30 44.47 -14.62
CA THR A 43 10.71 43.05 -14.71
C THR A 43 11.74 42.72 -13.63
N GLY A 44 11.50 41.64 -12.88
CA GLY A 44 12.42 41.14 -11.86
C GLY A 44 13.78 40.69 -12.41
N GLY A 45 13.86 40.38 -13.72
CA GLY A 45 15.08 39.92 -14.37
C GLY A 45 15.57 38.55 -13.87
N ASP A 46 16.80 38.19 -14.22
CA ASP A 46 17.41 36.88 -13.91
C ASP A 46 18.31 36.91 -12.66
N THR A 47 18.23 37.96 -11.85
CA THR A 47 19.02 38.07 -10.60
C THR A 47 18.19 37.58 -9.41
N ASP A 48 18.86 37.09 -8.36
CA ASP A 48 18.20 36.59 -7.13
C ASP A 48 18.27 37.60 -5.97
N ASP A 49 18.70 38.84 -6.25
CA ASP A 49 18.83 39.93 -5.28
C ASP A 49 18.01 41.15 -5.70
N LEU A 50 17.13 41.62 -4.82
CA LEU A 50 16.20 42.72 -5.09
C LEU A 50 16.92 44.07 -5.23
N MET A 51 18.05 44.25 -4.53
CA MET A 51 18.87 45.47 -4.67
C MET A 51 19.50 45.55 -6.06
N ALA A 52 19.96 44.41 -6.61
CA ALA A 52 20.43 44.32 -7.99
C ALA A 52 19.32 44.66 -8.99
N VAL A 53 18.08 44.19 -8.76
CA VAL A 53 16.91 44.57 -9.57
C VAL A 53 16.66 46.07 -9.51
N ALA A 54 16.64 46.65 -8.30
CA ALA A 54 16.41 48.08 -8.10
C ALA A 54 17.45 48.94 -8.84
N LYS A 55 18.73 48.56 -8.80
CA LYS A 55 19.80 49.24 -9.54
C LYS A 55 19.65 49.08 -11.06
N LYS A 56 19.42 47.85 -11.54
CA LYS A 56 19.35 47.55 -12.98
C LYS A 56 18.14 48.21 -13.65
N GLN A 57 17.00 48.20 -12.97
CA GLN A 57 15.74 48.77 -13.46
C GLN A 57 15.57 50.25 -13.09
N LYS A 58 16.56 50.87 -12.43
CA LYS A 58 16.55 52.28 -12.00
C LYS A 58 15.31 52.60 -11.15
N LEU A 59 15.14 51.86 -10.05
CA LEU A 59 14.07 52.01 -9.05
C LEU A 59 14.62 52.73 -7.80
N PRO A 60 14.78 54.07 -7.85
CA PRO A 60 15.48 54.81 -6.80
C PRO A 60 14.75 54.77 -5.45
N GLY A 61 13.42 54.73 -5.45
CA GLY A 61 12.62 54.63 -4.22
C GLY A 61 12.84 53.29 -3.52
N LEU A 62 12.77 52.19 -4.27
CA LEU A 62 13.02 50.85 -3.72
C LEU A 62 14.46 50.72 -3.20
N ALA A 63 15.45 51.18 -3.97
CA ALA A 63 16.84 51.16 -3.54
C ALA A 63 17.08 52.03 -2.28
N ALA A 64 16.40 53.18 -2.17
CA ALA A 64 16.50 54.03 -0.98
C ALA A 64 15.92 53.33 0.26
N VAL A 65 14.76 52.68 0.15
CA VAL A 65 14.16 51.94 1.27
C VAL A 65 15.05 50.78 1.71
N LEU A 66 15.55 49.96 0.77
CA LEU A 66 16.41 48.84 1.10
C LEU A 66 17.71 49.28 1.80
N ASN A 67 18.33 50.38 1.35
CA ASN A 67 19.56 50.89 1.98
C ASN A 67 19.30 51.56 3.34
N GLU A 68 18.24 52.36 3.46
CA GLU A 68 17.94 53.11 4.69
C GLU A 68 17.64 52.20 5.88
N TYR A 69 16.94 51.09 5.62
CA TYR A 69 16.64 50.09 6.65
C TYR A 69 17.63 48.93 6.66
N ASP A 70 18.66 48.96 5.80
CA ASP A 70 19.71 47.94 5.71
C ASP A 70 19.10 46.52 5.53
N LEU A 71 18.25 46.40 4.52
CA LEU A 71 17.48 45.20 4.15
C LEU A 71 18.22 44.43 3.04
N ASN A 72 19.36 43.84 3.39
CA ASN A 72 20.26 43.20 2.42
C ASN A 72 19.90 41.74 2.10
N THR A 73 19.04 41.12 2.91
CA THR A 73 18.63 39.73 2.71
C THR A 73 17.31 39.68 1.96
N THR A 74 17.42 39.54 0.64
CA THR A 74 16.26 39.47 -0.27
C THR A 74 16.37 38.27 -1.19
N ARG A 75 15.23 37.76 -1.66
CA ARG A 75 15.16 36.69 -2.66
C ARG A 75 13.82 36.69 -3.38
N ARG A 76 13.71 35.99 -4.51
CA ARG A 76 12.40 35.70 -5.12
C ARG A 76 11.58 34.78 -4.21
N VAL A 77 10.26 34.97 -4.19
CA VAL A 77 9.34 34.04 -3.50
C VAL A 77 9.36 32.68 -4.18
N VAL A 78 9.28 32.67 -5.51
CA VAL A 78 9.40 31.45 -6.34
C VAL A 78 10.82 31.35 -6.89
N HIS A 79 11.60 30.40 -6.36
CA HIS A 79 13.00 30.19 -6.74
C HIS A 79 13.31 28.77 -7.24
N SER A 80 12.34 27.86 -7.18
CA SER A 80 12.49 26.46 -7.62
C SER A 80 12.61 26.30 -9.14
N GLN A 81 12.23 27.32 -9.92
CA GLN A 81 12.28 27.34 -11.38
C GLN A 81 12.97 28.63 -11.87
N LYS A 82 13.60 28.58 -13.04
CA LYS A 82 14.22 29.78 -13.65
C LYS A 82 13.12 30.74 -14.13
N THR A 83 13.39 32.05 -14.11
CA THR A 83 12.47 33.11 -14.58
C THR A 83 11.88 32.81 -15.96
N ALA A 84 12.70 32.37 -16.92
CA ALA A 84 12.24 32.01 -18.27
C ALA A 84 11.24 30.84 -18.29
N GLN A 85 11.38 29.86 -17.40
CA GLN A 85 10.45 28.72 -17.29
C GLN A 85 9.12 29.17 -16.69
N ILE A 86 9.16 30.03 -15.66
CA ILE A 86 7.95 30.62 -15.05
C ILE A 86 7.17 31.44 -16.09
N LEU A 87 7.86 32.32 -16.83
CA LEU A 87 7.23 33.14 -17.88
C LEU A 87 6.65 32.29 -19.01
N GLU A 88 7.29 31.17 -19.36
CA GLU A 88 6.78 30.23 -20.35
C GLU A 88 5.51 29.51 -19.86
N LEU A 89 5.47 29.10 -18.59
CA LEU A 89 4.28 28.53 -17.96
C LEU A 89 3.13 29.56 -17.92
N GLU A 90 3.43 30.79 -17.53
CA GLU A 90 2.46 31.89 -17.52
C GLU A 90 1.92 32.17 -18.92
N ARG A 91 2.78 32.22 -19.95
CA ARG A 91 2.39 32.41 -21.35
C ARG A 91 1.44 31.32 -21.85
N ARG A 92 1.64 30.07 -21.42
CA ARG A 92 0.70 28.96 -21.70
C ARG A 92 -0.61 29.14 -20.94
N ALA A 93 -0.55 29.51 -19.67
CA ALA A 93 -1.72 29.74 -18.82
C ALA A 93 -2.59 30.93 -19.27
N MET A 94 -1.98 31.95 -19.88
CA MET A 94 -2.68 33.11 -20.47
C MET A 94 -3.71 32.74 -21.56
N GLN A 95 -3.62 31.53 -22.13
CA GLN A 95 -4.57 31.02 -23.14
C GLN A 95 -5.72 30.21 -22.53
N THR A 96 -5.76 30.07 -21.19
CA THR A 96 -6.78 29.32 -20.47
C THR A 96 -7.89 30.24 -19.95
N HIS A 97 -8.94 29.65 -19.39
CA HIS A 97 -10.04 30.40 -18.75
C HIS A 97 -9.64 31.06 -17.42
N LEU A 98 -8.44 30.77 -16.90
CA LEU A 98 -7.88 31.35 -15.67
C LEU A 98 -6.45 31.87 -15.92
N PRO A 99 -6.30 33.00 -16.65
CA PRO A 99 -4.98 33.59 -16.86
C PRO A 99 -4.38 34.07 -15.52
N PRO A 100 -3.06 33.94 -15.31
CA PRO A 100 -2.40 34.50 -14.14
C PRO A 100 -2.63 36.00 -14.04
N LEU A 101 -3.08 36.48 -12.88
CA LEU A 101 -3.37 37.92 -12.67
C LEU A 101 -2.10 38.77 -12.59
N HIS A 102 -1.02 38.19 -12.05
CA HIS A 102 0.29 38.83 -11.93
C HIS A 102 1.38 37.79 -12.19
N SER A 103 2.53 38.21 -12.71
CA SER A 103 3.66 37.30 -12.89
C SER A 103 4.26 36.91 -11.54
N LEU A 104 4.46 35.62 -11.31
CA LEU A 104 5.17 35.07 -10.14
C LEU A 104 6.62 35.57 -10.06
N THR A 105 7.19 36.04 -11.17
CA THR A 105 8.53 36.65 -11.22
C THR A 105 8.61 38.04 -10.58
N SER A 106 7.46 38.66 -10.29
CA SER A 106 7.37 39.98 -9.66
C SER A 106 7.39 39.95 -8.12
N TYR A 107 7.31 38.76 -7.51
CA TYR A 107 7.21 38.59 -6.07
C TYR A 107 8.57 38.33 -5.41
N TRP A 108 8.88 39.17 -4.43
CA TRP A 108 10.13 39.16 -3.68
C TRP A 108 9.86 39.07 -2.20
N ARG A 109 10.76 38.40 -1.48
CA ARG A 109 10.74 38.24 -0.03
C ARG A 109 11.91 39.02 0.56
N ILE A 110 11.63 39.86 1.55
CA ILE A 110 12.59 40.65 2.30
C ILE A 110 12.58 40.14 3.74
N ASP A 111 13.76 39.80 4.27
CA ASP A 111 13.92 39.40 5.67
C ASP A 111 13.95 40.64 6.57
N ILE A 112 13.08 40.67 7.58
CA ILE A 112 13.02 41.75 8.57
C ILE A 112 13.05 41.20 10.00
N ARG A 113 13.41 39.92 10.19
CA ARG A 113 13.43 39.25 11.50
C ARG A 113 14.40 39.88 12.50
N GLU A 114 15.48 40.47 12.01
CA GLU A 114 16.47 41.17 12.84
C GLU A 114 16.02 42.59 13.25
N LYS A 115 14.93 43.11 12.64
CA LYS A 115 14.43 44.49 12.84
C LYS A 115 12.89 44.55 12.85
N PRO A 116 12.19 43.69 13.62
CA PRO A 116 10.73 43.58 13.57
C PRO A 116 10.03 44.87 13.99
N GLU A 117 10.68 45.71 14.81
CA GLU A 117 10.16 47.01 15.25
C GLU A 117 10.06 48.04 14.11
N ARG A 118 10.75 47.81 12.99
CA ARG A 118 10.71 48.68 11.79
C ARG A 118 9.68 48.24 10.76
N LEU A 119 9.00 47.13 10.98
CA LEU A 119 8.15 46.48 9.99
C LEU A 119 7.04 47.39 9.45
N GLU A 120 6.33 48.11 10.33
CA GLU A 120 5.23 49.01 9.90
C GLU A 120 5.75 50.17 9.04
N ASP A 121 6.84 50.79 9.46
CA ASP A 121 7.45 51.91 8.77
C ASP A 121 7.96 51.48 7.38
N VAL A 122 8.62 50.31 7.31
CA VAL A 122 9.11 49.72 6.07
C VAL A 122 7.93 49.40 5.13
N LEU A 123 6.88 48.74 5.62
CA LEU A 123 5.69 48.42 4.82
C LEU A 123 4.97 49.67 4.29
N LYS A 124 4.77 50.67 5.15
CA LYS A 124 4.14 51.94 4.76
C LYS A 124 4.96 52.63 3.68
N ARG A 125 6.28 52.62 3.81
CA ARG A 125 7.17 53.27 2.84
C ARG A 125 7.23 52.51 1.53
N LEU A 126 7.34 51.18 1.57
CA LEU A 126 7.29 50.33 0.37
C LEU A 126 5.97 50.50 -0.39
N ASN A 127 4.82 50.48 0.29
CA ASN A 127 3.51 50.70 -0.36
C ASN A 127 3.30 52.13 -0.87
N GLY A 128 4.13 53.09 -0.47
CA GLY A 128 4.10 54.47 -0.98
C GLY A 128 4.91 54.67 -2.26
N LEU A 129 5.65 53.65 -2.70
CA LEU A 129 6.50 53.70 -3.90
C LEU A 129 5.69 53.37 -5.15
N TYR A 130 5.88 54.14 -6.23
CA TYR A 130 5.29 53.79 -7.53
C TYR A 130 5.92 52.53 -8.14
N GLU A 131 7.10 52.15 -7.63
CA GLU A 131 7.82 50.94 -8.04
C GLU A 131 7.24 49.65 -7.44
N ILE A 132 6.43 49.76 -6.39
CA ILE A 132 5.83 48.63 -5.66
C ILE A 132 4.32 48.66 -5.86
N GLU A 133 3.77 47.56 -6.37
CA GLU A 133 2.31 47.43 -6.48
C GLU A 133 1.67 47.12 -5.15
N TYR A 134 2.31 46.24 -4.37
CA TYR A 134 1.82 45.81 -3.08
C TYR A 134 2.95 45.24 -2.21
N ALA A 135 3.00 45.63 -0.94
CA ALA A 135 3.86 45.04 0.06
C ALA A 135 3.06 44.63 1.29
N TYR A 136 3.28 43.42 1.80
CA TYR A 136 2.52 42.86 2.93
C TYR A 136 3.39 41.98 3.83
N ARG A 137 2.90 41.71 5.04
CA ARG A 137 3.53 40.77 5.98
C ARG A 137 3.29 39.35 5.53
N GLU A 138 4.34 38.56 5.45
CA GLU A 138 4.18 37.12 5.25
C GLU A 138 3.65 36.49 6.55
N LEU A 139 2.54 35.77 6.45
CA LEU A 139 1.99 34.98 7.55
C LEU A 139 2.89 33.77 7.83
N ALA A 140 2.93 33.32 9.08
CA ALA A 140 3.50 32.03 9.41
C ALA A 140 2.67 30.92 8.74
N VAL A 141 3.34 29.90 8.22
CA VAL A 141 2.68 28.67 7.74
C VAL A 141 2.75 27.67 8.87
N THR A 142 1.59 27.16 9.26
CA THR A 142 1.43 26.00 10.14
C THR A 142 0.60 24.97 9.39
N ASP A 143 0.84 23.70 9.65
CA ASP A 143 -0.13 22.67 9.25
C ASP A 143 -1.43 22.90 10.05
N PRO A 144 -2.62 22.70 9.46
CA PRO A 144 -3.85 22.71 10.23
C PRO A 144 -3.77 21.56 11.24
N LEU A 145 -3.79 21.88 12.53
CA LEU A 145 -3.92 20.90 13.62
C LEU A 145 -5.41 20.68 13.86
N VAL A 146 -5.83 19.43 14.07
CA VAL A 146 -7.22 19.12 14.45
C VAL A 146 -7.62 19.90 15.72
N ASN A 147 -8.68 20.70 15.63
CA ASN A 147 -9.24 21.49 16.72
C ASN A 147 -10.69 21.10 17.03
N ALA A 148 -10.90 19.82 17.35
CA ALA A 148 -12.18 19.25 17.77
C ALA A 148 -12.98 19.98 18.87
N ALA A 149 -12.43 21.02 19.51
CA ALA A 149 -13.14 21.83 20.50
C ALA A 149 -14.03 22.93 19.88
N ASP A 150 -13.97 23.17 18.56
CA ASP A 150 -14.85 24.11 17.87
C ASP A 150 -15.97 23.46 17.05
N ASP A 151 -15.99 22.14 16.90
CA ASP A 151 -17.12 21.36 16.35
C ASP A 151 -18.23 21.12 17.39
N THR A 152 -19.50 21.20 16.95
CA THR A 152 -20.67 21.37 17.84
C THR A 152 -20.94 20.21 18.80
N TYR A 153 -20.82 18.97 18.32
CA TYR A 153 -21.10 17.73 19.07
C TYR A 153 -19.82 16.96 19.42
N ALA A 154 -18.64 17.49 19.09
CA ALA A 154 -17.40 16.81 19.36
C ALA A 154 -17.16 16.60 20.86
N THR A 155 -17.76 17.38 21.75
CA THR A 155 -17.70 17.12 23.20
C THR A 155 -18.47 15.89 23.65
N ASP A 156 -19.37 15.36 22.82
CA ASP A 156 -20.17 14.16 23.12
C ASP A 156 -19.57 12.90 22.47
N GLN A 157 -18.47 13.03 21.71
CA GLN A 157 -17.72 11.93 21.11
C GLN A 157 -16.68 11.34 22.10
N ASP A 158 -17.15 10.82 23.23
CA ASP A 158 -16.30 10.29 24.32
C ASP A 158 -15.40 9.12 23.89
N TYR A 159 -15.75 8.41 22.81
CA TYR A 159 -14.91 7.35 22.24
C TYR A 159 -13.57 7.86 21.68
N LEU A 160 -13.44 9.17 21.44
CA LEU A 160 -12.19 9.82 21.03
C LEU A 160 -11.23 10.10 22.20
N ASP A 161 -11.73 10.04 23.43
CA ASP A 161 -11.00 10.42 24.63
C ASP A 161 -9.98 9.36 25.05
N ALA A 162 -9.19 9.70 26.06
CA ALA A 162 -8.13 8.84 26.58
C ALA A 162 -8.67 7.48 27.07
N ALA A 163 -7.86 6.45 26.90
CA ALA A 163 -8.08 5.16 27.54
C ALA A 163 -8.17 5.32 29.08
N PRO A 164 -9.02 4.54 29.78
CA PRO A 164 -9.77 3.41 29.21
C PRO A 164 -11.08 3.80 28.54
N THR A 165 -11.53 5.06 28.58
CA THR A 165 -12.84 5.48 28.04
C THR A 165 -12.90 5.30 26.52
N GLY A 166 -11.93 5.86 25.79
CA GLY A 166 -11.87 5.82 24.34
C GLY A 166 -10.51 5.33 23.82
N VAL A 167 -10.24 5.62 22.56
CA VAL A 167 -9.02 5.16 21.85
C VAL A 167 -7.84 6.14 21.92
N ASP A 168 -8.00 7.26 22.63
CA ASP A 168 -7.02 8.36 22.76
C ASP A 168 -6.66 9.08 21.44
N ALA A 169 -7.66 9.21 20.56
CA ALA A 169 -7.52 9.93 19.27
C ALA A 169 -7.18 11.41 19.46
N ARG A 170 -7.78 12.06 20.47
CA ARG A 170 -7.49 13.48 20.78
C ARG A 170 -6.04 13.72 21.14
N TRP A 171 -5.41 12.81 21.87
CA TRP A 171 -3.97 12.89 22.12
C TRP A 171 -3.18 12.64 20.84
N ALA A 172 -3.56 11.63 20.04
CA ALA A 172 -2.86 11.30 18.80
C ALA A 172 -2.79 12.49 17.85
N TRP A 173 -3.85 13.28 17.67
CA TRP A 173 -3.84 14.48 16.82
C TRP A 173 -2.86 15.57 17.28
N THR A 174 -2.44 15.56 18.55
CA THR A 174 -1.39 16.47 19.03
C THR A 174 0.02 16.03 18.62
N GLN A 175 0.17 14.81 18.09
CA GLN A 175 1.43 14.27 17.60
C GLN A 175 1.61 14.55 16.10
N PRO A 176 2.85 14.76 15.63
CA PRO A 176 3.12 14.90 14.21
C PRO A 176 2.66 13.68 13.40
N ASP A 177 2.06 13.93 12.25
CA ASP A 177 1.64 12.94 11.24
C ASP A 177 0.61 11.91 11.73
N SER A 178 -0.09 12.21 12.83
CA SER A 178 -1.01 11.28 13.52
C SER A 178 -2.49 11.60 13.27
N GLU A 179 -2.81 12.09 12.08
CA GLU A 179 -4.19 12.36 11.62
C GLU A 179 -4.64 11.41 10.48
N GLY A 180 -3.79 10.47 10.07
CA GLY A 180 -4.06 9.55 8.95
C GLY A 180 -3.55 10.03 7.58
N VAL A 181 -2.69 11.05 7.57
CA VAL A 181 -2.11 11.62 6.33
C VAL A 181 -1.41 10.55 5.50
N GLY A 182 -1.60 10.63 4.19
CA GLY A 182 -1.05 9.68 3.21
C GLY A 182 -1.86 8.40 3.02
N ILE A 183 -2.89 8.14 3.84
CA ILE A 183 -3.63 6.88 3.81
C ILE A 183 -4.95 7.03 3.03
N GLY A 184 -5.24 6.06 2.17
CA GLY A 184 -6.54 5.92 1.52
C GLY A 184 -7.46 4.99 2.31
N ILE A 185 -8.74 5.33 2.37
CA ILE A 185 -9.79 4.49 2.98
C ILE A 185 -10.88 4.21 1.95
N ILE A 186 -11.33 2.95 1.91
CA ILE A 186 -12.53 2.55 1.20
C ILE A 186 -13.51 1.95 2.19
N ASP A 187 -14.71 2.52 2.21
CA ASP A 187 -15.84 2.00 2.96
C ASP A 187 -16.72 1.14 2.04
N LEU A 188 -16.91 -0.14 2.39
CA LEU A 188 -17.69 -1.10 1.62
C LEU A 188 -19.01 -1.41 2.31
N GLU A 189 -20.09 -0.84 1.77
CA GLU A 189 -21.45 -1.00 2.28
C GLU A 189 -22.49 -0.96 1.16
N GLN A 190 -23.69 -0.44 1.41
CA GLN A 190 -24.76 -0.29 0.43
C GLN A 190 -25.26 1.15 0.23
N GLY A 191 -25.06 2.09 1.15
CA GLY A 191 -25.50 3.46 0.91
C GLY A 191 -25.06 4.54 1.89
N TRP A 192 -24.94 5.76 1.37
CA TRP A 192 -24.34 6.93 2.02
C TRP A 192 -24.98 8.25 1.57
N MET A 193 -24.75 9.31 2.35
CA MET A 193 -25.05 10.70 2.01
C MET A 193 -23.73 11.49 1.90
N PRO A 194 -23.01 11.39 0.76
CA PRO A 194 -21.65 11.92 0.64
C PRO A 194 -21.56 13.46 0.64
N ASN A 195 -22.70 14.15 0.56
CA ASN A 195 -22.78 15.61 0.63
C ASN A 195 -23.10 16.11 2.05
N HIS A 196 -23.07 15.23 3.06
CA HIS A 196 -23.20 15.63 4.46
C HIS A 196 -22.19 16.74 4.81
N GLU A 197 -22.59 17.72 5.63
CA GLU A 197 -21.80 18.94 5.85
C GLU A 197 -20.40 18.67 6.42
N ASP A 198 -20.24 17.58 7.19
CA ASP A 198 -18.93 17.14 7.70
C ASP A 198 -18.16 16.18 6.77
N LEU A 199 -18.80 15.67 5.72
CA LEU A 199 -18.18 14.73 4.76
C LEU A 199 -17.82 15.38 3.43
N ILE A 200 -18.56 16.42 3.01
CA ILE A 200 -18.43 17.03 1.69
C ILE A 200 -17.01 17.55 1.41
N GLY A 201 -16.28 17.99 2.46
CA GLY A 201 -14.88 18.41 2.38
C GLY A 201 -13.90 17.29 1.99
N LYS A 202 -14.26 16.03 2.25
CA LYS A 202 -13.50 14.84 1.84
C LYS A 202 -13.81 14.38 0.42
N ALA A 203 -14.91 14.88 -0.16
CA ALA A 203 -15.45 14.47 -1.44
C ALA A 203 -15.49 12.94 -1.64
N PRO A 204 -16.20 12.17 -0.80
CA PRO A 204 -16.28 10.72 -0.94
C PRO A 204 -16.75 10.30 -2.32
N THR A 205 -16.00 9.40 -2.99
CA THR A 205 -16.34 8.95 -4.34
C THR A 205 -16.78 7.49 -4.35
N LEU A 206 -17.96 7.21 -4.91
CA LEU A 206 -18.40 5.85 -5.20
C LEU A 206 -17.61 5.29 -6.40
N ILE A 207 -16.91 4.17 -6.20
CA ILE A 207 -16.07 3.53 -7.24
C ILE A 207 -16.64 2.22 -7.78
N TYR A 208 -17.59 1.60 -7.07
CA TYR A 208 -18.22 0.35 -7.46
C TYR A 208 -19.66 0.26 -6.94
N GLY A 209 -20.51 -0.48 -7.65
CA GLY A 209 -21.94 -0.64 -7.36
C GLY A 209 -22.73 0.66 -7.45
N ASP A 210 -23.93 0.65 -6.90
CA ASP A 210 -24.84 1.81 -6.84
C ASP A 210 -25.06 2.24 -5.39
N ASN A 211 -25.15 3.55 -5.14
CA ASN A 211 -25.56 4.07 -3.84
C ASN A 211 -27.06 3.76 -3.63
N ARG A 212 -27.40 2.95 -2.61
CA ARG A 212 -28.78 2.54 -2.30
C ARG A 212 -29.59 3.65 -1.63
N ASP A 213 -28.98 4.76 -1.22
CA ASP A 213 -29.70 5.89 -0.63
C ASP A 213 -30.87 6.34 -1.52
N GLY A 214 -32.06 6.48 -0.91
CA GLY A 214 -33.30 6.85 -1.60
C GLY A 214 -33.93 5.72 -2.43
N VAL A 215 -33.36 4.50 -2.45
CA VAL A 215 -33.97 3.35 -3.14
C VAL A 215 -34.98 2.65 -2.23
N GLY A 216 -36.25 2.76 -2.62
CA GLY A 216 -37.36 2.22 -1.84
C GLY A 216 -37.53 2.99 -0.54
N THR A 217 -37.37 2.32 0.61
CA THR A 217 -37.39 2.95 1.94
C THR A 217 -36.00 2.96 2.58
N TYR A 218 -34.95 2.63 1.82
CA TYR A 218 -33.59 2.65 2.34
C TYR A 218 -33.05 4.08 2.35
N THR A 219 -32.41 4.48 3.44
CA THR A 219 -31.76 5.77 3.62
C THR A 219 -30.31 5.49 4.01
N GLY A 220 -29.37 6.20 3.40
CA GLY A 220 -27.92 6.02 3.56
C GLY A 220 -27.35 6.43 4.92
N ASN A 221 -28.15 6.42 5.98
CA ASN A 221 -27.76 6.81 7.33
C ASN A 221 -26.60 5.96 7.86
N HIS A 222 -26.64 4.65 7.61
CA HIS A 222 -25.64 3.70 8.13
C HIS A 222 -24.23 4.07 7.67
N GLY A 223 -23.98 4.08 6.36
CA GLY A 223 -22.65 4.43 5.84
C GLY A 223 -22.27 5.89 6.09
N THR A 224 -23.24 6.79 6.23
CA THR A 224 -22.96 8.19 6.62
C THR A 224 -22.43 8.27 8.06
N ALA A 225 -23.00 7.50 8.98
CA ALA A 225 -22.53 7.39 10.36
C ALA A 225 -21.13 6.79 10.44
N VAL A 226 -20.88 5.70 9.70
CA VAL A 226 -19.57 5.05 9.59
C VAL A 226 -18.50 6.02 9.07
N LEU A 227 -18.77 6.70 7.95
CA LEU A 227 -17.83 7.71 7.43
C LEU A 227 -17.65 8.88 8.41
N GLY A 228 -18.69 9.28 9.13
CA GLY A 228 -18.62 10.33 10.15
C GLY A 228 -17.61 10.02 11.25
N GLU A 229 -17.61 8.79 11.76
CA GLU A 229 -16.67 8.34 12.80
C GLU A 229 -15.22 8.32 12.31
N ILE A 230 -14.99 7.98 11.04
CA ILE A 230 -13.64 7.78 10.51
C ILE A 230 -13.05 9.10 10.02
N VAL A 231 -13.81 9.88 9.24
CA VAL A 231 -13.27 10.93 8.36
C VAL A 231 -14.02 12.27 8.43
N ALA A 232 -15.00 12.45 9.33
CA ALA A 232 -15.66 13.75 9.47
C ALA A 232 -14.64 14.88 9.61
N THR A 233 -14.88 15.95 8.86
CA THR A 233 -13.94 17.05 8.70
C THR A 233 -13.99 17.93 9.94
N ASP A 234 -12.83 18.20 10.54
CA ASP A 234 -12.67 19.32 11.48
C ASP A 234 -12.96 20.65 10.74
N ASN A 235 -14.16 21.19 10.95
CA ASN A 235 -14.71 22.31 10.19
C ASN A 235 -15.52 23.30 11.07
N ALA A 236 -15.45 23.14 12.39
CA ALA A 236 -16.24 23.85 13.40
C ALA A 236 -17.77 23.61 13.31
N LEU A 237 -18.19 22.48 12.76
CA LEU A 237 -19.57 22.01 12.68
C LEU A 237 -19.64 20.57 13.19
N GLY A 238 -20.82 20.16 13.65
CA GLY A 238 -21.08 18.74 13.86
C GLY A 238 -20.05 17.95 14.66
N VAL A 239 -19.48 16.92 14.02
CA VAL A 239 -18.56 15.94 14.61
C VAL A 239 -17.21 15.96 13.90
N VAL A 240 -16.19 15.38 14.54
CA VAL A 240 -14.87 15.16 13.94
C VAL A 240 -14.56 13.66 13.84
N GLY A 241 -14.00 13.21 12.73
CA GLY A 241 -13.60 11.82 12.56
C GLY A 241 -12.35 11.48 13.36
N ILE A 242 -12.11 10.21 13.67
CA ILE A 242 -10.88 9.74 14.33
C ILE A 242 -9.65 10.05 13.45
N SER A 243 -9.75 9.92 12.13
CA SER A 243 -8.66 10.14 11.19
C SER A 243 -9.04 11.20 10.13
N PRO A 244 -9.18 12.48 10.52
CA PRO A 244 -9.64 13.51 9.61
C PRO A 244 -8.58 13.88 8.56
N GLY A 245 -7.32 13.47 8.70
CA GLY A 245 -6.21 13.78 7.78
C GLY A 245 -6.05 12.82 6.60
N VAL A 246 -6.92 11.81 6.45
CA VAL A 246 -6.80 10.81 5.37
C VAL A 246 -6.80 11.43 3.97
N SER A 247 -6.03 10.84 3.06
CA SER A 247 -5.74 11.43 1.74
C SER A 247 -6.81 11.15 0.69
N SER A 248 -7.59 10.09 0.86
CA SER A 248 -8.73 9.83 -0.01
C SER A 248 -9.78 8.97 0.69
N VAL A 249 -11.03 9.31 0.46
CA VAL A 249 -12.21 8.56 0.93
C VAL A 249 -12.96 8.06 -0.29
N ARG A 250 -13.14 6.74 -0.39
CA ARG A 250 -13.93 6.12 -1.45
C ARG A 250 -14.98 5.19 -0.86
N MET A 251 -16.00 4.91 -1.65
CA MET A 251 -17.09 4.02 -1.27
C MET A 251 -17.21 2.91 -2.31
N ALA A 252 -17.43 1.68 -1.87
CA ALA A 252 -17.71 0.54 -2.73
C ALA A 252 -19.04 -0.08 -2.30
N SER A 253 -20.01 -0.16 -3.22
CA SER A 253 -21.33 -0.68 -2.91
C SER A 253 -21.46 -2.16 -3.28
N HIS A 254 -21.96 -2.98 -2.35
CA HIS A 254 -22.41 -4.35 -2.65
C HIS A 254 -23.85 -4.40 -3.19
N TYR A 255 -24.50 -3.24 -3.38
CA TYR A 255 -25.80 -3.07 -4.01
C TYR A 255 -25.66 -2.80 -5.52
N ASP A 256 -26.42 -3.56 -6.32
CA ASP A 256 -26.58 -3.38 -7.77
C ASP A 256 -28.05 -3.00 -8.07
N ALA A 257 -28.26 -1.80 -8.60
CA ALA A 257 -29.61 -1.30 -8.92
C ALA A 257 -30.23 -2.02 -10.13
N ALA A 258 -29.42 -2.59 -11.03
CA ALA A 258 -29.91 -3.31 -12.20
C ALA A 258 -30.58 -4.64 -11.83
N THR A 259 -30.06 -5.32 -10.80
CA THR A 259 -30.64 -6.56 -10.24
C THR A 259 -31.49 -6.30 -9.00
N ASN A 260 -31.36 -5.11 -8.41
CA ASN A 260 -31.94 -4.74 -7.13
C ASN A 260 -31.55 -5.72 -6.01
N THR A 261 -30.27 -6.10 -5.96
CA THR A 261 -29.71 -7.02 -4.95
C THR A 261 -28.51 -6.40 -4.24
N ASP A 262 -28.46 -6.61 -2.94
CA ASP A 262 -27.45 -6.15 -1.98
C ASP A 262 -26.55 -7.30 -1.53
N LEU A 263 -26.14 -8.18 -2.44
CA LEU A 263 -25.43 -9.43 -2.11
C LEU A 263 -24.04 -9.56 -2.75
N HIS A 264 -23.59 -8.55 -3.50
CA HIS A 264 -22.37 -8.59 -4.32
C HIS A 264 -21.09 -8.22 -3.55
N VAL A 265 -20.93 -8.77 -2.34
CA VAL A 265 -19.88 -8.38 -1.39
C VAL A 265 -18.48 -8.73 -1.90
N ALA A 266 -18.20 -10.00 -2.21
CA ALA A 266 -16.92 -10.41 -2.81
C ALA A 266 -16.54 -9.60 -4.07
N ASP A 267 -17.52 -9.29 -4.92
CA ASP A 267 -17.30 -8.52 -6.14
C ASP A 267 -16.95 -7.05 -5.83
N ALA A 268 -17.62 -6.44 -4.85
CA ALA A 268 -17.30 -5.11 -4.36
C ALA A 268 -15.89 -5.04 -3.73
N ILE A 269 -15.49 -6.07 -2.97
CA ILE A 269 -14.12 -6.17 -2.40
C ILE A 269 -13.11 -6.20 -3.54
N VAL A 270 -13.28 -7.10 -4.51
CA VAL A 270 -12.36 -7.26 -5.65
C VAL A 270 -12.33 -6.01 -6.53
N ALA A 271 -13.46 -5.31 -6.69
CA ALA A 271 -13.52 -4.07 -7.46
C ALA A 271 -12.86 -2.87 -6.77
N ALA A 272 -12.79 -2.87 -5.43
CA ALA A 272 -12.12 -1.82 -4.67
C ALA A 272 -10.58 -1.88 -4.80
N VAL A 273 -10.03 -3.10 -4.79
CA VAL A 273 -8.58 -3.40 -4.77
C VAL A 273 -7.75 -2.58 -5.77
N PRO A 274 -8.09 -2.46 -7.08
CA PRO A 274 -7.25 -1.75 -8.06
C PRO A 274 -7.08 -0.25 -7.80
N SER A 275 -7.91 0.32 -6.93
CA SER A 275 -7.82 1.74 -6.54
C SER A 275 -6.99 1.95 -5.27
N MET A 276 -6.56 0.87 -4.60
CA MET A 276 -5.88 0.91 -3.31
C MET A 276 -4.39 0.62 -3.45
N ALA A 277 -3.58 1.29 -2.64
CA ALA A 277 -2.18 0.97 -2.44
C ALA A 277 -2.01 0.01 -1.25
N ALA A 278 -0.89 -0.71 -1.20
CA ALA A 278 -0.50 -1.44 0.01
C ALA A 278 -0.50 -0.46 1.21
N GLY A 279 -1.08 -0.91 2.31
CA GLY A 279 -1.27 -0.14 3.52
C GLY A 279 -2.45 0.83 3.53
N ASP A 280 -3.22 0.96 2.44
CA ASP A 280 -4.54 1.57 2.49
C ASP A 280 -5.52 0.64 3.22
N ILE A 281 -6.65 1.18 3.69
CA ILE A 281 -7.61 0.47 4.55
C ILE A 281 -8.91 0.21 3.81
N LEU A 282 -9.39 -1.04 3.84
CA LEU A 282 -10.69 -1.46 3.34
C LEU A 282 -11.56 -1.85 4.53
N LEU A 283 -12.63 -1.10 4.77
CA LEU A 283 -13.63 -1.41 5.78
C LEU A 283 -14.76 -2.24 5.16
N LEU A 284 -15.17 -3.31 5.86
CA LEU A 284 -16.30 -4.16 5.48
C LEU A 284 -17.44 -4.03 6.50
N GLU A 285 -18.43 -3.22 6.18
CA GLU A 285 -19.65 -3.05 6.98
C GLU A 285 -20.77 -3.94 6.46
N VAL A 286 -20.48 -5.24 6.47
CA VAL A 286 -21.38 -6.27 5.97
C VAL A 286 -21.38 -7.46 6.92
N GLN A 287 -22.56 -8.07 7.09
CA GLN A 287 -22.71 -9.32 7.83
C GLN A 287 -23.54 -10.34 7.03
N ARG A 288 -23.23 -11.62 7.21
CA ARG A 288 -23.96 -12.75 6.61
C ARG A 288 -24.75 -13.47 7.70
N SER A 289 -26.07 -13.29 7.72
CA SER A 289 -26.95 -13.88 8.76
C SER A 289 -26.45 -13.58 10.19
N PHE A 290 -26.11 -12.31 10.45
CA PHE A 290 -25.56 -11.82 11.72
C PHE A 290 -24.17 -12.36 12.11
N ARG A 291 -23.44 -12.99 11.17
CA ARG A 291 -22.04 -13.42 11.30
C ARG A 291 -21.11 -12.56 10.45
N PRO A 292 -19.78 -12.64 10.63
CA PRO A 292 -18.84 -11.97 9.75
C PRO A 292 -19.10 -12.34 8.29
N THR A 293 -18.85 -11.42 7.36
CA THR A 293 -19.08 -11.68 5.95
C THR A 293 -18.17 -12.80 5.41
N GLU A 294 -16.98 -12.98 5.99
CA GLU A 294 -16.06 -14.08 5.68
C GLU A 294 -16.59 -15.48 6.08
N THR A 295 -17.83 -15.57 6.60
CA THR A 295 -18.59 -16.83 6.68
C THR A 295 -18.95 -17.37 5.29
N ASP A 296 -19.11 -16.49 4.30
CA ASP A 296 -19.29 -16.86 2.90
C ASP A 296 -17.93 -17.09 2.24
N ASP A 297 -17.75 -18.22 1.55
CA ASP A 297 -16.46 -18.61 0.99
C ASP A 297 -15.93 -17.60 -0.05
N ALA A 298 -16.83 -17.02 -0.85
CA ALA A 298 -16.41 -16.05 -1.87
C ALA A 298 -15.95 -14.74 -1.22
N ASP A 299 -16.63 -14.31 -0.16
CA ASP A 299 -16.25 -13.13 0.61
C ASP A 299 -14.91 -13.38 1.33
N PHE A 300 -14.73 -14.54 1.96
CA PHE A 300 -13.45 -14.94 2.58
C PHE A 300 -12.28 -14.88 1.60
N ASP A 301 -12.43 -15.48 0.40
CA ASP A 301 -11.34 -15.50 -0.59
C ASP A 301 -11.03 -14.08 -1.10
N ALA A 302 -12.04 -13.20 -1.21
CA ALA A 302 -11.86 -11.81 -1.58
C ALA A 302 -11.16 -10.99 -0.48
N VAL A 303 -11.50 -11.21 0.79
CA VAL A 303 -10.81 -10.62 1.94
C VAL A 303 -9.35 -11.06 1.95
N ARG A 304 -9.12 -12.37 1.88
CA ARG A 304 -7.77 -12.95 1.87
C ARG A 304 -6.93 -12.40 0.74
N LEU A 305 -7.55 -12.22 -0.42
CA LEU A 305 -6.92 -11.56 -1.55
C LEU A 305 -6.51 -10.12 -1.22
N ALA A 306 -7.42 -9.27 -0.73
CA ALA A 306 -7.10 -7.88 -0.43
C ALA A 306 -5.94 -7.78 0.60
N SER A 307 -6.01 -8.59 1.66
CA SER A 307 -4.93 -8.72 2.65
C SER A 307 -3.61 -9.17 2.02
N ALA A 308 -3.63 -10.15 1.10
CA ALA A 308 -2.43 -10.61 0.39
C ALA A 308 -1.78 -9.51 -0.49
N LEU A 309 -2.51 -8.45 -0.83
CA LEU A 309 -2.00 -7.31 -1.59
C LEU A 309 -1.48 -6.17 -0.70
N GLY A 310 -1.41 -6.42 0.61
CA GLY A 310 -0.99 -5.46 1.61
C GLY A 310 -2.09 -4.48 2.01
N ILE A 311 -3.34 -4.66 1.56
CA ILE A 311 -4.47 -3.82 2.00
C ILE A 311 -4.87 -4.25 3.42
N ILE A 312 -5.01 -3.28 4.31
CA ILE A 312 -5.47 -3.54 5.68
C ILE A 312 -6.99 -3.71 5.62
N VAL A 313 -7.48 -4.94 5.73
CA VAL A 313 -8.92 -5.22 5.77
C VAL A 313 -9.40 -5.22 7.21
N ILE A 314 -10.42 -4.42 7.52
CA ILE A 314 -11.07 -4.36 8.84
C ILE A 314 -12.53 -4.77 8.64
N GLU A 315 -12.98 -5.77 9.40
CA GLU A 315 -14.29 -6.41 9.21
C GLU A 315 -15.09 -6.44 10.52
N ALA A 316 -16.36 -6.07 10.44
CA ALA A 316 -17.29 -6.19 11.55
C ALA A 316 -17.59 -7.67 11.89
N ALA A 317 -17.53 -8.04 13.18
CA ALA A 317 -17.76 -9.42 13.61
C ALA A 317 -19.20 -9.91 13.43
N GLY A 318 -20.15 -9.03 13.14
CA GLY A 318 -21.57 -9.35 13.03
C GLY A 318 -22.30 -9.39 14.38
N ASN A 319 -23.62 -9.20 14.30
CA ASN A 319 -24.46 -8.87 15.45
C ASN A 319 -25.35 -10.06 15.93
N GLY A 320 -24.81 -11.28 15.92
CA GLY A 320 -25.55 -12.51 16.23
C GLY A 320 -25.51 -12.95 17.70
N GLY A 321 -24.57 -12.44 18.48
CA GLY A 321 -24.29 -12.88 19.85
C GLY A 321 -23.77 -14.33 19.90
N GLU A 322 -23.13 -14.79 18.83
CA GLU A 322 -22.69 -16.17 18.64
C GLU A 322 -21.21 -16.37 19.01
N ASP A 323 -20.91 -17.58 19.50
CA ASP A 323 -19.54 -18.06 19.69
C ASP A 323 -18.99 -18.57 18.35
N LEU A 324 -18.06 -17.82 17.77
CA LEU A 324 -17.44 -18.18 16.49
C LEU A 324 -16.54 -19.41 16.62
N ASP A 325 -16.02 -19.75 17.81
CA ASP A 325 -15.24 -20.98 18.00
C ASP A 325 -16.10 -22.24 17.89
N ALA A 326 -17.41 -22.10 18.07
CA ALA A 326 -18.41 -23.15 17.91
C ALA A 326 -19.04 -23.17 16.50
N PHE A 327 -18.70 -22.22 15.63
CA PHE A 327 -19.18 -22.19 14.26
C PHE A 327 -18.58 -23.36 13.46
N VAL A 328 -19.44 -24.01 12.66
CA VAL A 328 -19.04 -25.04 11.70
C VAL A 328 -19.60 -24.70 10.33
N SER A 329 -18.74 -24.81 9.31
CA SER A 329 -19.13 -24.59 7.92
C SER A 329 -20.12 -25.65 7.45
N ALA A 330 -20.69 -25.47 6.25
CA ALA A 330 -21.54 -26.49 5.63
C ALA A 330 -20.80 -27.83 5.39
N ALA A 331 -19.47 -27.81 5.31
CA ALA A 331 -18.63 -29.00 5.20
C ALA A 331 -18.33 -29.66 6.56
N GLY A 332 -18.67 -29.01 7.67
CA GLY A 332 -18.40 -29.48 9.03
C GLY A 332 -17.09 -28.97 9.63
N ASP A 333 -16.43 -28.01 8.97
CA ASP A 333 -15.11 -27.49 9.35
C ASP A 333 -15.23 -26.33 10.36
N ALA A 334 -14.40 -26.34 11.41
CA ALA A 334 -14.38 -25.29 12.43
C ALA A 334 -13.49 -24.10 12.00
N ILE A 335 -13.95 -23.35 10.99
CA ILE A 335 -13.12 -22.39 10.23
C ILE A 335 -12.70 -21.13 11.00
N PHE A 336 -13.42 -20.74 12.05
CA PHE A 336 -13.12 -19.55 12.86
C PHE A 336 -12.34 -19.85 14.14
N ASN A 337 -12.30 -21.10 14.57
CA ASN A 337 -11.60 -21.47 15.80
C ASN A 337 -10.09 -21.49 15.54
N ARG A 338 -9.34 -20.51 16.05
CA ARG A 338 -7.87 -20.41 15.85
C ARG A 338 -7.10 -21.64 16.38
N ALA A 339 -7.68 -22.42 17.29
CA ALA A 339 -7.07 -23.65 17.80
C ALA A 339 -7.42 -24.91 16.97
N SER A 340 -8.31 -24.79 15.99
CA SER A 340 -8.67 -25.88 15.08
C SER A 340 -7.63 -26.04 13.96
N ALA A 341 -7.43 -27.29 13.52
CA ALA A 341 -6.65 -27.55 12.30
C ALA A 341 -7.36 -27.07 11.02
N ASP A 342 -8.68 -26.83 11.10
CA ASP A 342 -9.51 -26.36 10.00
C ASP A 342 -9.57 -24.82 9.93
N PHE A 343 -8.87 -24.12 10.83
CA PHE A 343 -8.86 -22.65 10.88
C PHE A 343 -8.43 -22.06 9.54
N ARG A 344 -9.13 -21.02 9.11
CA ARG A 344 -8.86 -20.30 7.87
C ARG A 344 -8.44 -18.86 8.18
N GLU A 345 -7.20 -18.53 7.86
CA GLU A 345 -6.66 -17.18 8.02
C GLU A 345 -6.96 -16.31 6.78
N SER A 346 -7.72 -15.24 6.97
CA SER A 346 -8.05 -14.26 5.93
C SER A 346 -7.13 -13.03 5.96
N GLY A 347 -6.39 -12.80 7.04
CA GLY A 347 -5.56 -11.62 7.24
C GLY A 347 -6.32 -10.36 7.63
N ALA A 348 -7.66 -10.40 7.73
CA ALA A 348 -8.45 -9.27 8.19
C ALA A 348 -8.38 -9.10 9.72
N VAL A 349 -8.49 -7.85 10.16
CA VAL A 349 -8.75 -7.48 11.55
C VAL A 349 -10.25 -7.57 11.81
N MET A 350 -10.68 -8.53 12.63
CA MET A 350 -12.09 -8.72 12.97
C MET A 350 -12.47 -8.00 14.26
N VAL A 351 -13.53 -7.19 14.20
CA VAL A 351 -13.86 -6.23 15.25
C VAL A 351 -15.17 -6.59 15.96
N GLY A 352 -15.07 -6.84 17.27
CA GLY A 352 -16.21 -7.00 18.18
C GLY A 352 -16.72 -5.66 18.74
N ALA A 353 -17.83 -5.73 19.48
CA ALA A 353 -18.52 -4.56 20.04
C ALA A 353 -18.71 -4.65 21.56
N CYS A 354 -18.46 -3.55 22.26
CA CYS A 354 -18.62 -3.42 23.71
C CYS A 354 -19.68 -2.40 24.12
N GLU A 355 -20.02 -2.40 25.41
CA GLU A 355 -20.69 -1.27 26.06
C GLU A 355 -19.77 -0.04 26.03
N SER A 356 -20.29 1.13 25.67
CA SER A 356 -19.57 2.40 25.86
C SER A 356 -19.27 2.70 27.33
N ALA A 357 -20.08 2.20 28.26
CA ALA A 357 -19.82 2.33 29.69
C ALA A 357 -18.66 1.42 30.13
N LEU A 358 -17.79 1.94 30.97
CA LEU A 358 -16.78 1.13 31.66
C LEU A 358 -17.47 0.04 32.52
N PRO A 359 -16.94 -1.19 32.54
CA PRO A 359 -15.59 -1.57 32.08
C PRO A 359 -15.52 -2.08 30.63
N HIS A 360 -16.41 -1.64 29.73
CA HIS A 360 -16.50 -2.15 28.35
C HIS A 360 -16.81 -3.65 28.30
N ASP A 361 -17.90 -4.04 28.97
CA ASP A 361 -18.42 -5.39 28.84
C ASP A 361 -18.78 -5.67 27.38
N ARG A 362 -18.53 -6.89 26.89
CA ARG A 362 -18.99 -7.31 25.57
C ARG A 362 -20.49 -7.02 25.46
N TRP A 363 -20.91 -6.42 24.35
CA TRP A 363 -22.32 -6.12 24.17
C TRP A 363 -23.10 -7.36 23.73
N THR A 364 -24.40 -7.39 24.07
CA THR A 364 -25.24 -8.61 23.95
C THR A 364 -25.23 -9.24 22.56
N PHE A 365 -25.25 -8.42 21.50
CA PHE A 365 -25.29 -8.90 20.12
C PHE A 365 -23.92 -9.21 19.53
N SER A 366 -22.81 -8.79 20.16
CA SER A 366 -21.49 -8.96 19.52
C SER A 366 -21.17 -10.44 19.43
N ASN A 367 -20.82 -10.94 18.24
CA ASN A 367 -20.16 -12.23 18.14
C ASN A 367 -18.81 -12.19 18.87
N PHE A 368 -18.32 -13.36 19.27
CA PHE A 368 -17.15 -13.52 20.15
C PHE A 368 -16.42 -14.82 19.86
N GLY A 369 -15.23 -14.98 20.44
CA GLY A 369 -14.39 -16.17 20.28
C GLY A 369 -13.00 -15.83 19.76
N THR A 370 -12.14 -16.84 19.60
CA THR A 370 -10.72 -16.63 19.26
C THR A 370 -10.48 -15.92 17.93
N ARG A 371 -11.45 -15.90 17.01
CA ARG A 371 -11.33 -15.15 15.74
C ARG A 371 -11.32 -13.64 15.95
N ILE A 372 -11.98 -13.10 16.98
CA ILE A 372 -12.05 -11.65 17.20
C ILE A 372 -10.68 -11.11 17.61
N ASP A 373 -10.23 -10.06 16.95
CA ASP A 373 -8.90 -9.49 17.17
C ASP A 373 -8.93 -8.33 18.18
N CYS A 374 -9.91 -7.44 18.05
CA CYS A 374 -10.07 -6.26 18.89
C CYS A 374 -11.53 -5.80 18.95
N PHE A 375 -11.83 -4.77 19.75
CA PHE A 375 -13.18 -4.21 19.85
C PHE A 375 -13.22 -2.68 19.91
N GLY A 376 -14.38 -2.13 19.56
CA GLY A 376 -14.74 -0.72 19.74
C GLY A 376 -16.10 -0.57 20.41
N TRP A 377 -16.56 0.68 20.57
CA TRP A 377 -17.86 0.98 21.15
C TRP A 377 -18.99 0.48 20.24
N GLY A 378 -19.88 -0.32 20.82
CA GLY A 378 -21.03 -0.91 20.13
C GLY A 378 -22.35 -0.17 20.33
N GLN A 379 -22.34 0.97 21.04
CA GLN A 379 -23.53 1.77 21.35
C GLN A 379 -23.16 3.18 21.79
N ASN A 380 -24.13 4.11 21.73
CA ASN A 380 -23.99 5.52 22.13
C ASN A 380 -22.86 6.22 21.36
N VAL A 381 -22.74 5.93 20.06
CA VAL A 381 -21.72 6.54 19.22
C VAL A 381 -22.31 7.78 18.56
N VAL A 382 -21.71 8.93 18.89
CA VAL A 382 -22.06 10.23 18.30
C VAL A 382 -21.38 10.39 16.95
N THR A 383 -22.16 10.59 15.88
CA THR A 383 -21.67 10.70 14.49
C THR A 383 -22.73 11.34 13.56
N CYS A 384 -22.44 11.40 12.26
CA CYS A 384 -23.32 11.90 11.20
C CYS A 384 -24.53 10.97 10.96
N GLY A 385 -25.60 11.49 10.36
CA GLY A 385 -26.80 10.75 9.94
C GLY A 385 -27.87 10.55 11.03
N TYR A 386 -28.93 9.81 10.67
CA TYR A 386 -30.14 9.44 11.43
C TYR A 386 -31.02 10.57 11.97
N GLY A 387 -30.44 11.59 12.61
CA GLY A 387 -31.14 12.81 13.01
C GLY A 387 -31.78 12.81 14.40
N ASP A 388 -31.49 11.83 15.25
CA ASP A 388 -32.02 11.73 16.61
C ASP A 388 -31.33 12.69 17.61
N LEU A 389 -30.07 13.08 17.36
CA LEU A 389 -29.37 14.11 18.12
C LEU A 389 -29.70 15.52 17.58
N ASP A 390 -29.64 15.67 16.26
CA ASP A 390 -30.06 16.87 15.52
C ASP A 390 -30.58 16.46 14.14
N ASP A 391 -31.82 16.81 13.80
CA ASP A 391 -32.43 16.43 12.52
C ASP A 391 -31.99 17.33 11.34
N GLY A 392 -31.06 18.25 11.55
CA GLY A 392 -30.55 19.16 10.53
C GLY A 392 -31.59 20.18 10.05
N GLY A 393 -32.70 20.33 10.79
CA GLY A 393 -33.89 21.04 10.31
C GLY A 393 -34.65 20.27 9.23
N GLY A 394 -34.53 18.94 9.21
CA GLY A 394 -35.11 18.03 8.23
C GLY A 394 -34.29 17.85 6.95
N ASP A 395 -33.00 18.22 6.97
CA ASP A 395 -32.05 17.96 5.87
C ASP A 395 -31.08 16.87 6.30
N ASP A 396 -31.20 15.69 5.70
CA ASP A 396 -30.39 14.52 6.06
C ASP A 396 -28.87 14.74 5.83
N ASN A 397 -28.47 15.74 5.02
CA ASN A 397 -27.05 16.13 4.86
C ASN A 397 -26.52 16.97 6.04
N ARG A 398 -27.33 17.19 7.07
CA ARG A 398 -27.02 18.02 8.24
C ARG A 398 -27.51 17.35 9.53
N ALA A 399 -27.82 16.06 9.45
CA ALA A 399 -28.40 15.29 10.53
C ALA A 399 -27.31 14.58 11.33
N TYR A 400 -27.52 14.47 12.65
CA TYR A 400 -26.57 13.85 13.57
C TYR A 400 -27.30 12.89 14.52
N THR A 401 -26.56 11.90 15.02
CA THR A 401 -27.05 10.86 15.93
C THR A 401 -26.16 10.74 17.14
N ASP A 402 -26.74 10.33 18.27
CA ASP A 402 -26.02 9.87 19.48
C ASP A 402 -26.33 8.41 19.81
N THR A 403 -27.04 7.70 18.92
CA THR A 403 -27.49 6.32 19.14
C THR A 403 -26.97 5.31 18.12
N PHE A 404 -25.98 5.68 17.29
CA PHE A 404 -25.35 4.71 16.39
C PHE A 404 -24.73 3.57 17.20
N GLN A 405 -24.95 2.33 16.72
CA GLN A 405 -24.68 1.11 17.46
C GLN A 405 -24.50 -0.07 16.52
N GLY A 406 -23.79 -1.10 16.99
CA GLY A 406 -23.48 -2.29 16.20
C GLY A 406 -22.03 -2.68 16.35
N THR A 407 -21.66 -3.84 15.82
CA THR A 407 -20.26 -4.02 15.37
C THR A 407 -19.90 -2.97 14.34
N SER A 408 -20.89 -2.45 13.58
CA SER A 408 -20.77 -1.34 12.66
C SER A 408 -20.45 0.03 13.24
N SER A 409 -20.60 0.24 14.55
CA SER A 409 -20.06 1.43 15.23
C SER A 409 -18.69 1.15 15.86
N ALA A 410 -18.27 -0.11 15.92
CA ALA A 410 -17.00 -0.50 16.51
C ALA A 410 -15.88 -0.57 15.46
N SER A 411 -16.13 -1.18 14.30
CA SER A 411 -15.19 -1.27 13.19
C SER A 411 -14.69 0.07 12.64
N PRO A 412 -15.52 1.12 12.42
CA PRO A 412 -15.02 2.45 12.04
C PRO A 412 -14.05 3.04 13.05
N MET A 413 -14.23 2.79 14.35
CA MET A 413 -13.27 3.23 15.36
C MET A 413 -11.88 2.62 15.14
N ILE A 414 -11.85 1.32 14.83
CA ILE A 414 -10.61 0.59 14.54
C ILE A 414 -9.99 1.05 13.22
N VAL A 415 -10.80 1.36 12.20
CA VAL A 415 -10.34 1.96 10.95
C VAL A 415 -9.65 3.30 11.19
N GLY A 416 -10.26 4.18 12.00
CA GLY A 416 -9.65 5.45 12.38
C GLY A 416 -8.31 5.27 13.09
N CYS A 417 -8.24 4.31 14.02
CA CYS A 417 -6.99 3.98 14.70
C CYS A 417 -5.92 3.47 13.72
N ALA A 418 -6.28 2.54 12.85
CA ALA A 418 -5.37 1.99 11.84
C ALA A 418 -4.83 3.08 10.90
N ALA A 419 -5.67 4.03 10.49
CA ALA A 419 -5.26 5.13 9.63
C ALA A 419 -4.23 6.03 10.31
N ILE A 420 -4.45 6.40 11.58
CA ILE A 420 -3.48 7.17 12.38
C ILE A 420 -2.15 6.45 12.48
N LEU A 421 -2.17 5.17 12.89
CA LEU A 421 -0.96 4.37 13.08
C LEU A 421 -0.18 4.23 11.78
N GLN A 422 -0.89 3.96 10.68
CA GLN A 422 -0.28 3.78 9.37
C GLN A 422 0.32 5.07 8.82
N GLY A 423 -0.41 6.20 8.92
CA GLY A 423 0.08 7.50 8.51
C GLY A 423 1.33 7.91 9.29
N LYS A 424 1.31 7.70 10.61
CA LYS A 424 2.45 7.97 11.48
C LYS A 424 3.67 7.10 11.13
N TYR A 425 3.47 5.79 10.99
CA TYR A 425 4.55 4.86 10.65
C TYR A 425 5.16 5.20 9.29
N ALA A 426 4.32 5.55 8.31
CA ALA A 426 4.79 5.94 6.99
C ALA A 426 5.59 7.25 6.99
N ALA A 427 5.19 8.23 7.80
CA ALA A 427 5.93 9.46 7.95
C ALA A 427 7.29 9.25 8.65
N SER A 428 7.37 8.37 9.67
CA SER A 428 8.59 8.15 10.43
C SER A 428 9.61 7.24 9.74
N THR A 429 9.14 6.22 9.01
CA THR A 429 10.01 5.18 8.43
C THR A 429 10.14 5.26 6.91
N GLY A 430 9.20 5.91 6.22
CA GLY A 430 9.06 5.82 4.76
C GLY A 430 8.50 4.47 4.27
N ALA A 431 8.10 3.58 5.18
CA ALA A 431 7.51 2.26 4.94
C ALA A 431 6.03 2.23 5.34
N ARG A 432 5.31 1.17 5.01
CA ARG A 432 3.91 0.98 5.44
C ARG A 432 3.79 -0.35 6.17
N LEU A 433 2.99 -0.38 7.24
CA LEU A 433 2.68 -1.61 7.97
C LEU A 433 1.90 -2.56 7.05
N SER A 434 2.23 -3.84 7.14
CA SER A 434 1.46 -4.94 6.55
C SER A 434 0.17 -5.18 7.34
N PRO A 435 -0.81 -5.91 6.77
CA PRO A 435 -2.04 -6.27 7.48
C PRO A 435 -1.77 -7.02 8.80
N GLY A 436 -0.80 -7.94 8.81
CA GLY A 436 -0.42 -8.68 10.02
C GLY A 436 0.19 -7.78 11.10
N GLN A 437 1.09 -6.85 10.73
CA GLN A 437 1.66 -5.85 11.64
C GLN A 437 0.56 -4.95 12.22
N MET A 438 -0.35 -4.46 11.37
CA MET A 438 -1.45 -3.60 11.83
C MET A 438 -2.37 -4.36 12.80
N ARG A 439 -2.77 -5.59 12.45
CA ARG A 439 -3.58 -6.45 13.31
C ARG A 439 -2.94 -6.61 14.69
N MET A 440 -1.65 -6.93 14.73
CA MET A 440 -0.91 -7.10 15.97
C MET A 440 -0.97 -5.87 16.87
N LEU A 441 -0.72 -4.67 16.31
CA LEU A 441 -0.75 -3.43 17.09
C LEU A 441 -2.15 -3.14 17.65
N LEU A 442 -3.20 -3.39 16.86
CA LEU A 442 -4.59 -3.15 17.26
C LEU A 442 -5.10 -4.19 18.27
N SER A 443 -4.58 -5.43 18.23
CA SER A 443 -5.00 -6.52 19.10
C SER A 443 -4.12 -6.72 20.34
N ASP A 444 -3.07 -5.93 20.55
CA ASP A 444 -2.10 -6.17 21.63
C ASP A 444 -2.69 -5.87 23.02
N PRO A 445 -2.88 -6.88 23.90
CA PRO A 445 -3.44 -6.68 25.23
C PRO A 445 -2.52 -5.90 26.18
N VAL A 446 -1.25 -5.69 25.83
CA VAL A 446 -0.32 -4.85 26.61
C VAL A 446 -0.64 -3.37 26.42
N THR A 447 -1.01 -2.96 25.20
CA THR A 447 -1.29 -1.57 24.83
C THR A 447 -2.77 -1.31 24.58
N GLY A 448 -3.66 -2.27 24.84
CA GLY A 448 -5.11 -2.14 24.66
C GLY A 448 -5.87 -2.07 25.99
N THR A 449 -7.04 -1.45 25.95
CA THR A 449 -8.01 -1.49 27.06
C THR A 449 -8.71 -2.86 27.06
N PRO A 450 -8.62 -3.64 28.15
CA PRO A 450 -9.22 -4.96 28.20
C PRO A 450 -10.75 -4.92 28.27
N GLN A 451 -11.39 -5.96 27.73
CA GLN A 451 -12.82 -6.18 27.89
C GLN A 451 -13.23 -6.33 29.38
N GLY A 452 -14.41 -5.82 29.70
CA GLY A 452 -15.07 -6.02 30.98
C GLY A 452 -15.52 -7.47 31.25
N ALA A 453 -15.61 -7.82 32.54
CA ALA A 453 -15.94 -9.17 33.01
C ALA A 453 -17.46 -9.42 33.23
N GLY A 454 -18.31 -8.43 33.01
CA GLY A 454 -19.76 -8.48 33.21
C GLY A 454 -20.50 -9.33 32.18
N ARG A 455 -19.89 -9.58 31.01
CA ARG A 455 -20.38 -10.55 30.01
C ARG A 455 -19.27 -11.48 29.54
N ALA A 456 -19.56 -12.78 29.53
CA ALA A 456 -18.65 -13.80 28.99
C ALA A 456 -18.57 -13.79 27.46
N GLY A 457 -17.50 -14.38 26.92
CA GLY A 457 -17.18 -14.39 25.48
C GLY A 457 -16.16 -13.30 25.17
N ASP A 458 -15.08 -13.69 24.51
CA ASP A 458 -13.90 -12.85 24.25
C ASP A 458 -14.06 -12.03 22.95
N ILE A 459 -13.81 -10.73 23.04
CA ILE A 459 -13.75 -9.80 21.90
C ILE A 459 -12.39 -9.07 21.82
N GLY A 460 -11.37 -9.54 22.55
CA GLY A 460 -10.02 -8.96 22.51
C GLY A 460 -9.89 -7.70 23.38
N VAL A 461 -9.23 -6.67 22.83
CA VAL A 461 -8.97 -5.37 23.48
C VAL A 461 -9.40 -4.20 22.60
N MET A 462 -9.67 -3.04 23.21
CA MET A 462 -9.85 -1.79 22.48
C MET A 462 -8.50 -1.06 22.35
N PRO A 463 -8.03 -0.72 21.14
CA PRO A 463 -6.73 -0.07 20.96
C PRO A 463 -6.61 1.24 21.75
N ASN A 464 -5.44 1.49 22.33
CA ASN A 464 -5.07 2.80 22.87
C ASN A 464 -3.97 3.39 21.99
N LEU A 465 -4.31 4.38 21.17
CA LEU A 465 -3.39 5.00 20.21
C LEU A 465 -2.14 5.53 20.89
N ARG A 466 -2.27 6.11 22.09
CA ARG A 466 -1.13 6.65 22.81
C ARG A 466 -0.12 5.57 23.20
N ASP A 467 -0.61 4.51 23.82
CA ASP A 467 0.25 3.44 24.31
C ASP A 467 0.94 2.72 23.13
N ILE A 468 0.19 2.47 22.05
CA ILE A 468 0.75 1.91 20.80
C ILE A 468 1.84 2.83 20.23
N ILE A 469 1.55 4.12 20.06
CA ILE A 469 2.48 5.08 19.47
C ILE A 469 3.74 5.26 20.33
N GLU A 470 3.60 5.35 21.65
CA GLU A 470 4.73 5.60 22.55
C GLU A 470 5.59 4.33 22.78
N ASN A 471 5.00 3.13 22.69
CA ASN A 471 5.67 1.92 23.19
C ASN A 471 5.85 0.77 22.19
N THR A 472 5.08 0.68 21.10
CA THR A 472 5.15 -0.50 20.20
C THR A 472 5.28 -0.18 18.72
N LEU A 473 4.79 0.97 18.25
CA LEU A 473 4.77 1.31 16.82
C LEU A 473 6.18 1.30 16.19
N ASP A 474 7.15 1.93 16.86
CA ASP A 474 8.57 1.95 16.47
C ASP A 474 9.34 0.68 16.90
N LEU A 475 8.65 -0.37 17.39
CA LEU A 475 9.26 -1.66 17.73
C LEU A 475 8.84 -2.79 16.78
N THR A 476 8.26 -2.46 15.63
CA THR A 476 7.87 -3.45 14.62
C THR A 476 9.05 -3.78 13.69
N PRO A 477 9.39 -5.08 13.51
CA PRO A 477 10.37 -5.49 12.49
C PRO A 477 9.73 -5.44 11.11
N ASP A 478 10.52 -5.15 10.07
CA ASP A 478 10.10 -5.14 8.66
C ASP A 478 11.18 -5.88 7.87
N VAL A 479 10.95 -7.18 7.69
CA VAL A 479 11.91 -8.11 7.12
C VAL A 479 11.63 -8.32 5.64
N TYR A 480 12.69 -8.35 4.85
CA TYR A 480 12.57 -8.52 3.41
C TYR A 480 13.67 -9.37 2.80
N LEU A 481 13.33 -10.02 1.69
CA LEU A 481 14.31 -10.53 0.73
C LEU A 481 14.35 -9.61 -0.47
N ARG A 482 15.52 -9.48 -1.10
CA ARG A 482 15.65 -8.64 -2.28
C ARG A 482 15.19 -9.36 -3.54
N ASP A 483 14.38 -8.70 -4.36
CA ASP A 483 14.02 -9.15 -5.71
C ASP A 483 15.16 -8.98 -6.72
N ASN A 484 16.02 -7.98 -6.47
CA ASN A 484 17.21 -7.72 -7.25
C ASN A 484 18.24 -6.93 -6.42
N LEU A 485 19.46 -6.75 -6.92
CA LEU A 485 20.53 -6.07 -6.17
C LEU A 485 20.23 -4.63 -5.75
N GLY A 486 19.31 -3.94 -6.44
CA GLY A 486 18.91 -2.57 -6.11
C GLY A 486 17.70 -2.48 -5.18
N ASP A 487 17.15 -3.62 -4.78
CA ASP A 487 15.98 -3.66 -3.91
C ASP A 487 16.34 -3.31 -2.46
N THR A 488 15.48 -2.50 -1.85
CA THR A 488 15.59 -1.93 -0.51
C THR A 488 14.43 -2.33 0.39
N GLY A 489 13.59 -3.28 -0.06
CA GLY A 489 12.37 -3.70 0.63
C GLY A 489 11.21 -2.72 0.45
N VAL A 490 11.37 -1.65 -0.34
CA VAL A 490 10.30 -0.69 -0.67
C VAL A 490 9.33 -1.34 -1.64
N VAL A 491 8.06 -1.29 -1.28
CA VAL A 491 6.94 -1.82 -2.06
C VAL A 491 6.15 -0.67 -2.70
N PRO A 492 5.71 -0.76 -3.97
CA PRO A 492 5.95 -1.87 -4.89
C PRO A 492 7.42 -1.99 -5.34
N SER A 493 7.97 -3.20 -5.39
CA SER A 493 9.36 -3.44 -5.76
C SER A 493 9.65 -2.99 -7.20
N ALA A 494 10.78 -2.32 -7.40
CA ALA A 494 11.19 -1.80 -8.71
C ALA A 494 12.21 -2.72 -9.39
N GLY A 495 12.12 -2.82 -10.72
CA GLY A 495 13.06 -3.61 -11.52
C GLY A 495 12.65 -5.07 -11.70
N SER A 496 13.63 -5.97 -11.69
CA SER A 496 13.44 -7.40 -11.96
C SER A 496 12.95 -8.10 -10.72
N ILE A 497 11.86 -8.88 -10.84
CA ILE A 497 11.25 -9.69 -9.76
C ILE A 497 11.73 -11.15 -9.73
N SER A 498 12.51 -11.58 -10.73
CA SER A 498 13.01 -12.95 -10.87
C SER A 498 14.54 -13.08 -10.75
N ALA A 499 15.19 -12.07 -10.19
CA ALA A 499 16.64 -11.97 -10.13
C ALA A 499 17.18 -11.89 -8.71
N SER A 500 16.45 -12.49 -7.76
CA SER A 500 16.79 -12.40 -6.35
C SER A 500 18.21 -12.87 -6.10
N PRO A 501 19.04 -12.07 -5.41
CA PRO A 501 20.37 -12.50 -5.02
C PRO A 501 20.30 -13.36 -3.74
N ASP A 502 19.14 -13.46 -3.07
CA ASP A 502 19.00 -13.87 -1.67
C ASP A 502 18.62 -15.34 -1.44
N ILE A 503 18.43 -16.13 -2.49
CA ILE A 503 18.36 -17.60 -2.39
C ILE A 503 19.63 -18.20 -3.00
N ILE A 504 20.46 -18.88 -2.21
CA ILE A 504 21.79 -19.37 -2.63
C ILE A 504 21.83 -20.88 -2.47
N VAL A 505 22.19 -21.62 -3.52
CA VAL A 505 22.38 -23.08 -3.43
C VAL A 505 23.85 -23.47 -3.57
N ARG A 506 24.30 -24.46 -2.80
CA ARG A 506 25.64 -25.08 -2.85
C ARG A 506 25.53 -26.61 -2.91
N PRO A 507 26.39 -27.29 -3.70
CA PRO A 507 26.47 -28.75 -3.69
C PRO A 507 27.21 -29.31 -2.45
N VAL A 508 27.96 -28.45 -1.75
CA VAL A 508 28.65 -28.78 -0.50
C VAL A 508 28.19 -27.80 0.56
N MET A 509 27.86 -28.33 1.74
CA MET A 509 27.44 -27.51 2.87
C MET A 509 28.56 -26.53 3.28
N GLU A 510 28.23 -25.25 3.31
CA GLU A 510 29.05 -24.18 3.86
C GLU A 510 29.05 -24.24 5.39
N ALA A 511 30.24 -24.17 5.98
CA ALA A 511 30.42 -24.31 7.42
C ALA A 511 30.08 -23.03 8.19
N ASP A 512 30.35 -21.87 7.60
CA ASP A 512 30.00 -20.55 8.14
C ASP A 512 29.27 -19.73 7.06
N PRO A 513 27.96 -19.94 6.87
CA PRO A 513 27.20 -19.23 5.85
C PRO A 513 27.11 -17.73 6.11
N THR A 514 27.23 -17.30 7.37
CA THR A 514 27.21 -15.87 7.72
C THR A 514 28.49 -15.19 7.21
N ALA A 515 29.67 -15.76 7.49
CA ALA A 515 30.92 -15.22 6.97
C ALA A 515 31.01 -15.33 5.43
N ALA A 516 30.42 -16.38 4.85
CA ALA A 516 30.50 -16.62 3.42
C ALA A 516 29.55 -15.76 2.58
N PHE A 517 28.32 -15.51 3.06
CA PHE A 517 27.25 -14.88 2.25
C PHE A 517 26.61 -13.64 2.90
N GLY A 518 26.89 -13.37 4.17
CA GLY A 518 26.32 -12.28 4.96
C GLY A 518 27.08 -10.97 4.84
N GLN A 519 26.68 -9.98 5.64
CA GLN A 519 27.29 -8.66 5.66
C GLN A 519 28.81 -8.72 5.93
N GLY A 520 29.62 -8.09 5.08
CA GLY A 520 31.09 -8.09 5.17
C GLY A 520 31.79 -9.26 4.46
N SER A 521 31.05 -10.22 3.89
CA SER A 521 31.60 -11.35 3.12
C SER A 521 32.29 -10.98 1.80
N GLY A 522 32.03 -9.78 1.27
CA GLY A 522 32.42 -9.39 -0.09
C GLY A 522 31.56 -10.02 -1.20
N THR A 523 30.51 -10.77 -0.83
CA THR A 523 29.57 -11.40 -1.78
C THR A 523 28.12 -10.93 -1.61
N GLU A 524 27.87 -9.98 -0.70
CA GLU A 524 26.57 -9.43 -0.31
C GLU A 524 25.76 -8.95 -1.51
N ASN A 525 26.47 -8.37 -2.49
CA ASN A 525 25.91 -7.78 -3.70
C ASN A 525 26.22 -8.60 -4.97
N SER A 526 26.33 -9.92 -4.83
CA SER A 526 26.55 -10.84 -5.96
C SER A 526 25.24 -11.49 -6.42
N ALA A 527 24.74 -11.07 -7.59
CA ALA A 527 23.59 -11.72 -8.23
C ALA A 527 23.89 -13.14 -8.74
N THR A 528 25.17 -13.52 -8.82
CA THR A 528 25.62 -14.82 -9.34
C THR A 528 26.07 -15.79 -8.24
N LEU A 529 25.68 -15.53 -6.99
CA LEU A 529 26.28 -16.21 -5.83
C LEU A 529 25.91 -17.70 -5.66
N GLY A 530 24.97 -18.28 -6.41
CA GLY A 530 24.60 -19.71 -6.31
C GLY A 530 25.36 -20.65 -7.27
N TYR A 531 25.36 -21.96 -6.96
CA TYR A 531 25.75 -23.03 -7.89
C TYR A 531 24.54 -23.58 -8.64
N GLU A 532 24.82 -24.46 -9.59
CA GLU A 532 23.82 -25.38 -10.12
C GLU A 532 23.55 -26.46 -9.07
N VAL A 533 22.30 -26.93 -9.02
CA VAL A 533 21.87 -28.04 -8.17
C VAL A 533 22.42 -29.32 -8.76
N GLU A 534 23.20 -30.09 -8.01
CA GLU A 534 23.81 -31.31 -8.52
C GLU A 534 22.90 -32.51 -8.33
N ALA A 535 22.47 -33.15 -9.42
CA ALA A 535 21.61 -34.33 -9.33
C ALA A 535 22.37 -35.56 -8.82
N GLY A 536 21.67 -36.42 -8.09
CA GLY A 536 22.26 -37.62 -7.50
C GLY A 536 23.04 -37.38 -6.21
N GLN A 537 22.95 -36.17 -5.65
CA GLN A 537 23.39 -35.85 -4.29
C GLN A 537 22.48 -34.81 -3.63
N ASP A 538 22.61 -34.66 -2.33
CA ASP A 538 21.90 -33.62 -1.59
C ASP A 538 22.52 -32.25 -1.91
N ASN A 539 21.69 -31.21 -1.89
CA ASN A 539 22.11 -29.82 -2.09
C ASN A 539 21.71 -28.97 -0.88
N TYR A 540 22.38 -27.85 -0.68
CA TYR A 540 22.20 -27.01 0.51
C TYR A 540 21.82 -25.59 0.10
N ILE A 541 20.65 -25.14 0.55
CA ILE A 541 20.08 -23.83 0.24
C ILE A 541 20.26 -22.90 1.45
N TYR A 542 20.63 -21.66 1.18
CA TYR A 542 20.80 -20.59 2.14
C TYR A 542 19.94 -19.41 1.71
N VAL A 543 19.19 -18.85 2.65
CA VAL A 543 18.35 -17.67 2.45
C VAL A 543 19.02 -16.48 3.12
N ARG A 544 18.99 -15.34 2.44
CA ARG A 544 19.39 -14.06 3.03
C ARG A 544 18.17 -13.18 3.22
N ALA A 545 18.19 -12.39 4.27
CA ALA A 545 17.15 -11.42 4.55
C ALA A 545 17.77 -10.18 5.19
N LYS A 546 17.04 -9.07 5.09
CA LYS A 546 17.38 -7.79 5.72
C LYS A 546 16.19 -7.34 6.55
N ASN A 547 16.42 -6.43 7.49
CA ASN A 547 15.39 -5.88 8.35
C ASN A 547 15.52 -4.37 8.37
N ARG A 548 14.55 -3.67 7.78
CA ARG A 548 14.50 -2.21 7.78
C ARG A 548 13.59 -1.64 8.88
N GLY A 549 12.94 -2.53 9.65
CA GLY A 549 12.14 -2.16 10.80
C GLY A 549 13.00 -1.66 11.96
N ALA A 550 12.32 -1.20 12.99
CA ALA A 550 12.94 -0.53 14.13
C ALA A 550 13.14 -1.46 15.35
N SER A 551 12.97 -2.77 15.16
CA SER A 551 13.34 -3.80 16.14
C SER A 551 13.99 -5.02 15.47
N ASP A 552 14.69 -5.83 16.25
CA ASP A 552 15.29 -7.07 15.77
C ASP A 552 14.21 -8.13 15.45
N ALA A 553 14.27 -8.73 14.27
CA ALA A 553 13.39 -9.83 13.87
C ALA A 553 14.04 -11.16 14.27
N ASN A 554 13.68 -11.69 15.44
CA ASN A 554 14.28 -12.92 15.96
C ASN A 554 13.38 -14.13 15.68
N GLY A 555 13.97 -15.20 15.18
CA GLY A 555 13.28 -16.46 14.93
C GLY A 555 12.46 -16.48 13.64
N MET A 556 12.76 -15.60 12.68
CA MET A 556 12.09 -15.62 11.36
C MET A 556 12.43 -16.90 10.59
N THR A 557 11.50 -17.35 9.76
CA THR A 557 11.64 -18.54 8.90
C THR A 557 11.38 -18.20 7.45
N CYS A 558 11.90 -19.00 6.52
CA CYS A 558 11.60 -18.86 5.11
C CYS A 558 11.18 -20.20 4.51
N ASP A 559 10.01 -20.24 3.90
CA ASP A 559 9.58 -21.33 3.02
C ASP A 559 10.23 -21.16 1.65
N VAL A 560 10.87 -22.23 1.18
CA VAL A 560 11.54 -22.25 -0.13
C VAL A 560 10.84 -23.26 -1.02
N TYR A 561 10.44 -22.83 -2.21
CA TYR A 561 9.79 -23.64 -3.24
C TYR A 561 10.65 -23.72 -4.50
N TRP A 562 10.43 -24.74 -5.34
CA TRP A 562 10.88 -24.74 -6.74
C TRP A 562 9.71 -24.76 -7.73
N SER A 563 9.94 -24.23 -8.93
CA SER A 563 8.97 -24.23 -10.04
C SER A 563 9.64 -24.46 -11.39
N GLU A 564 8.90 -24.97 -12.38
CA GLU A 564 9.38 -25.13 -13.76
C GLU A 564 9.79 -23.77 -14.36
N VAL A 565 10.84 -23.73 -15.20
CA VAL A 565 11.23 -22.47 -15.85
C VAL A 565 10.18 -22.00 -16.83
N ALA A 566 9.63 -20.84 -16.48
CA ALA A 566 8.61 -20.17 -17.22
C ALA A 566 8.86 -18.66 -17.23
N THR A 567 8.29 -17.99 -18.22
CA THR A 567 8.23 -16.53 -18.26
C THR A 567 7.30 -15.94 -17.19
N LEU A 568 6.62 -16.79 -16.40
CA LEU A 568 5.79 -16.49 -15.22
C LEU A 568 5.65 -17.78 -14.37
N VAL A 569 5.93 -17.74 -13.06
CA VAL A 569 5.81 -18.90 -12.14
C VAL A 569 4.66 -18.70 -11.15
N THR A 570 3.48 -19.18 -11.51
CA THR A 570 2.28 -19.08 -10.66
C THR A 570 2.29 -20.11 -9.52
N PRO A 571 1.62 -19.85 -8.38
CA PRO A 571 1.64 -20.73 -7.20
C PRO A 571 1.24 -22.18 -7.45
N ASP A 572 0.37 -22.46 -8.43
CA ASP A 572 0.00 -23.81 -8.85
C ASP A 572 1.17 -24.61 -9.46
N MET A 573 2.30 -23.95 -9.73
CA MET A 573 3.54 -24.55 -10.21
C MET A 573 4.61 -24.70 -9.12
N TRP A 574 4.33 -24.29 -7.88
CA TRP A 574 5.32 -24.27 -6.80
C TRP A 574 5.31 -25.60 -6.03
N ASN A 575 6.50 -26.12 -5.76
CA ASN A 575 6.72 -27.36 -5.04
C ASN A 575 7.59 -27.04 -3.82
N LEU A 576 7.06 -27.25 -2.61
CA LEU A 576 7.77 -26.93 -1.38
C LEU A 576 9.02 -27.81 -1.25
N ILE A 577 10.18 -27.18 -1.03
CA ILE A 577 11.43 -27.85 -0.67
C ILE A 577 11.47 -28.01 0.85
N GLY A 578 11.17 -26.95 1.59
CA GLY A 578 11.09 -26.94 3.04
C GLY A 578 11.22 -25.53 3.62
N THR A 579 11.17 -25.48 4.94
CA THR A 579 11.29 -24.24 5.73
C THR A 579 12.67 -24.16 6.36
N THR A 580 13.33 -23.01 6.29
CA THR A 580 14.61 -22.80 6.97
C THR A 580 14.47 -22.97 8.49
N THR A 581 15.54 -23.34 9.18
CA THR A 581 15.58 -23.16 10.64
C THR A 581 15.42 -21.68 10.99
N PRO A 582 14.86 -21.34 12.17
CA PRO A 582 14.72 -19.95 12.60
C PRO A 582 16.06 -19.20 12.49
N LEU A 583 16.03 -18.00 11.92
CA LEU A 583 17.16 -17.09 11.83
C LEU A 583 16.83 -15.73 12.46
N ASN A 584 17.86 -14.96 12.81
CA ASN A 584 17.68 -13.64 13.44
C ASN A 584 18.19 -12.54 12.50
N CYS A 585 17.40 -11.49 12.32
CA CYS A 585 17.73 -10.33 11.52
C CYS A 585 17.74 -9.07 12.40
N PRO A 586 18.92 -8.56 12.78
CA PRO A 586 18.96 -7.35 13.59
C PRO A 586 18.50 -6.14 12.79
N GLN A 587 17.93 -5.16 13.49
CA GLN A 587 17.57 -3.88 12.90
C GLN A 587 18.77 -3.15 12.27
N GLY A 588 18.49 -2.15 11.43
CA GLY A 588 19.53 -1.34 10.78
C GLY A 588 19.92 -1.83 9.39
N ASP A 589 19.02 -2.59 8.74
CA ASP A 589 19.12 -2.97 7.33
C ASP A 589 20.39 -3.78 7.00
N THR A 590 20.78 -4.66 7.93
CA THR A 590 21.95 -5.55 7.77
C THR A 590 21.55 -6.91 7.21
N LEU A 591 22.45 -7.53 6.44
CA LEU A 591 22.19 -8.80 5.76
C LEU A 591 22.43 -9.99 6.69
N ALA A 592 21.35 -10.67 7.09
CA ALA A 592 21.37 -11.95 7.81
C ALA A 592 21.32 -13.14 6.84
N VAL A 593 21.82 -14.30 7.27
CA VAL A 593 21.88 -15.54 6.47
C VAL A 593 21.37 -16.71 7.30
N SER A 594 20.51 -17.55 6.70
CA SER A 594 20.00 -18.76 7.32
C SER A 594 21.10 -19.83 7.46
N ASN A 595 20.87 -20.81 8.33
CA ASN A 595 21.57 -22.09 8.21
C ASN A 595 21.17 -22.82 6.92
N ALA A 596 21.91 -23.88 6.59
CA ALA A 596 21.64 -24.71 5.43
C ALA A 596 20.27 -25.41 5.53
N LEU A 597 19.39 -25.16 4.56
CA LEU A 597 18.24 -25.99 4.25
C LEU A 597 18.69 -27.12 3.31
N ALA A 598 18.66 -28.36 3.79
CA ALA A 598 19.05 -29.52 2.98
C ALA A 598 17.92 -29.89 2.01
N TRP A 599 18.25 -29.99 0.72
CA TRP A 599 17.38 -30.50 -0.32
C TRP A 599 17.85 -31.90 -0.75
N SER A 600 17.06 -32.90 -0.37
CA SER A 600 17.33 -34.32 -0.60
C SER A 600 17.43 -34.65 -2.08
N GLN A 601 18.42 -35.47 -2.45
CA GLN A 601 18.62 -35.94 -3.82
C GLN A 601 17.37 -36.57 -4.47
N ALA A 602 16.47 -37.15 -3.66
CA ALA A 602 15.27 -37.82 -4.13
C ALA A 602 14.19 -36.84 -4.61
N ASP A 603 14.24 -35.59 -4.12
CA ASP A 603 13.25 -34.55 -4.34
C ASP A 603 13.72 -33.51 -5.37
N ILE A 604 14.93 -33.69 -5.90
CA ILE A 604 15.49 -32.84 -6.95
C ILE A 604 14.82 -33.20 -8.29
N PRO A 605 14.26 -32.22 -9.02
CA PRO A 605 13.63 -32.48 -10.31
C PRO A 605 14.66 -32.93 -11.35
N ALA A 606 14.19 -33.42 -12.50
CA ALA A 606 15.08 -33.85 -13.57
C ALA A 606 16.04 -32.73 -14.04
N ALA A 607 17.12 -33.08 -14.73
CA ALA A 607 18.06 -32.09 -15.25
C ALA A 607 17.34 -31.05 -16.14
N GLY A 608 17.57 -29.76 -15.87
CA GLY A 608 16.83 -28.67 -16.51
C GLY A 608 17.05 -27.30 -15.85
N HIS A 609 16.29 -26.30 -16.32
CA HIS A 609 16.25 -24.97 -15.72
C HIS A 609 14.98 -24.82 -14.88
N TYR A 610 15.09 -24.24 -13.68
CA TYR A 610 14.02 -24.09 -12.68
C TYR A 610 14.08 -22.72 -12.00
N CYS A 611 13.08 -22.41 -11.18
CA CYS A 611 13.01 -21.19 -10.38
C CYS A 611 12.82 -21.53 -8.91
N PHE A 612 13.54 -20.86 -8.01
CA PHE A 612 13.25 -20.82 -6.59
C PHE A 612 12.27 -19.69 -6.30
N VAL A 613 11.38 -19.93 -5.33
CA VAL A 613 10.55 -18.90 -4.70
C VAL A 613 10.80 -18.97 -3.20
N GLY A 614 11.02 -17.82 -2.57
CA GLY A 614 11.18 -17.70 -1.12
C GLY A 614 10.05 -16.86 -0.53
N VAL A 615 9.47 -17.34 0.57
CA VAL A 615 8.45 -16.62 1.35
C VAL A 615 8.96 -16.53 2.78
N LEU A 616 9.29 -15.33 3.24
CA LEU A 616 9.78 -15.04 4.58
C LEU A 616 8.59 -14.81 5.51
N ASP A 617 8.69 -15.34 6.72
CA ASP A 617 7.67 -15.27 7.76
C ASP A 617 8.31 -14.89 9.09
N HIS A 618 7.68 -13.96 9.79
CA HIS A 618 8.00 -13.60 11.17
C HIS A 618 6.70 -13.33 11.92
N PRO A 619 6.56 -13.69 13.21
CA PRO A 619 5.30 -13.48 13.93
C PRO A 619 4.83 -12.02 13.94
N GLN A 620 5.75 -11.06 13.88
CA GLN A 620 5.48 -9.62 13.84
C GLN A 620 5.61 -9.01 12.44
N ASP A 621 5.83 -9.82 11.40
CA ASP A 621 5.84 -9.42 9.99
C ASP A 621 5.51 -10.67 9.15
N GLU A 622 4.23 -11.06 9.22
CA GLU A 622 3.76 -12.36 8.72
C GLU A 622 3.89 -12.46 7.20
N ALA A 623 4.20 -13.66 6.73
CA ALA A 623 4.18 -13.98 5.30
C ALA A 623 2.81 -13.62 4.70
N PRO A 624 2.76 -13.06 3.47
CA PRO A 624 1.50 -12.70 2.87
C PRO A 624 0.76 -13.99 2.52
N PRO A 625 -0.57 -14.03 2.71
CA PRO A 625 -1.33 -15.21 2.34
C PRO A 625 -1.11 -15.52 0.86
N LEU A 626 -0.67 -16.75 0.55
CA LEU A 626 -0.56 -17.21 -0.84
C LEU A 626 -1.89 -16.92 -1.54
N PRO A 627 -1.88 -16.32 -2.75
CA PRO A 627 -3.10 -15.93 -3.44
C PRO A 627 -3.92 -17.20 -3.69
N GLY A 628 -4.94 -17.34 -2.86
CA GLY A 628 -5.81 -18.49 -2.76
C GLY A 628 -7.09 -18.16 -3.52
N GLY A 629 -7.27 -18.84 -4.64
CA GLY A 629 -8.42 -18.66 -5.50
C GLY A 629 -8.09 -19.34 -6.81
N THR A 630 -8.81 -20.39 -7.17
CA THR A 630 -8.75 -20.95 -8.52
C THR A 630 -9.97 -20.45 -9.27
N PRO A 631 -9.81 -19.63 -10.33
CA PRO A 631 -8.56 -19.21 -10.97
C PRO A 631 -7.88 -18.06 -10.23
N ILE A 632 -6.55 -18.09 -10.19
CA ILE A 632 -5.72 -16.99 -9.67
C ILE A 632 -5.94 -15.78 -10.58
N ASP A 633 -6.32 -14.63 -10.02
CA ASP A 633 -6.45 -13.39 -10.78
C ASP A 633 -5.08 -12.78 -11.09
N TRP A 634 -4.93 -12.23 -12.30
CA TRP A 634 -3.65 -11.74 -12.80
C TRP A 634 -3.16 -10.48 -12.13
N ASP A 635 -4.06 -9.53 -11.89
CA ASP A 635 -3.71 -8.23 -11.32
C ASP A 635 -3.36 -8.43 -9.82
N ASN A 636 -4.05 -9.37 -9.19
CA ASN A 636 -3.77 -9.87 -7.84
C ASN A 636 -2.43 -10.61 -7.73
N PHE A 637 -2.13 -11.52 -8.65
CA PHE A 637 -0.83 -12.20 -8.65
C PHE A 637 0.33 -11.22 -8.87
N ARG A 638 0.14 -10.21 -9.73
CA ARG A 638 1.14 -9.17 -9.99
C ARG A 638 1.40 -8.32 -8.75
N ASN A 639 0.33 -7.91 -8.06
CA ASN A 639 0.42 -7.14 -6.82
C ASN A 639 1.00 -7.98 -5.68
N PHE A 640 0.67 -9.28 -5.60
CA PHE A 640 1.25 -10.19 -4.60
C PHE A 640 2.78 -10.24 -4.68
N ILE A 641 3.37 -10.24 -5.88
CA ILE A 641 4.84 -10.26 -6.00
C ILE A 641 5.44 -8.87 -5.74
N ARG A 642 4.84 -7.80 -6.27
CA ARG A 642 5.45 -6.47 -6.17
C ARG A 642 5.22 -5.79 -4.83
N ASN A 643 4.09 -6.05 -4.18
CA ASN A 643 3.66 -5.30 -3.00
C ASN A 643 4.06 -5.98 -1.69
N ASN A 644 4.72 -7.13 -1.75
CA ASN A 644 5.18 -7.87 -0.59
C ASN A 644 6.69 -8.04 -0.67
N ASN A 645 7.42 -7.44 0.26
CA ASN A 645 8.89 -7.49 0.33
C ASN A 645 9.40 -8.78 1.00
N ASN A 646 8.51 -9.58 1.58
CA ASN A 646 8.78 -10.89 2.15
C ASN A 646 8.59 -12.04 1.14
N VAL A 647 8.37 -11.76 -0.15
CA VAL A 647 8.33 -12.76 -1.23
C VAL A 647 9.38 -12.45 -2.28
N THR A 648 10.09 -13.46 -2.78
CA THR A 648 11.06 -13.25 -3.87
C THR A 648 11.25 -14.47 -4.79
N TRP A 649 11.84 -14.27 -5.97
CA TRP A 649 12.11 -15.32 -6.96
C TRP A 649 13.54 -15.25 -7.54
N ARG A 650 14.21 -16.41 -7.65
CA ARG A 650 15.48 -16.61 -8.38
C ARG A 650 15.49 -17.77 -9.38
N ASN A 651 16.07 -17.63 -10.57
CA ASN A 651 16.30 -18.76 -11.50
C ASN A 651 17.52 -19.64 -11.10
N PHE A 652 17.45 -20.97 -11.33
CA PHE A 652 18.54 -21.94 -11.11
C PHE A 652 18.53 -23.10 -12.13
N ASN A 653 19.56 -23.96 -12.09
CA ASN A 653 19.69 -25.15 -12.96
C ASN A 653 19.87 -26.42 -12.11
N VAL A 654 19.38 -27.56 -12.59
CA VAL A 654 19.71 -28.90 -12.08
C VAL A 654 20.63 -29.62 -13.06
N VAL A 655 21.83 -29.99 -12.58
CA VAL A 655 23.01 -30.44 -13.35
C VAL A 655 23.53 -29.30 -14.23
N ASP A 656 24.76 -29.47 -14.74
CA ASP A 656 25.40 -28.66 -15.79
C ASP A 656 24.61 -28.72 -17.10
N ALA A 657 23.41 -28.14 -17.04
CA ALA A 657 22.54 -27.76 -18.13
C ALA A 657 22.95 -26.38 -18.68
N ILE A 658 24.20 -25.96 -18.43
CA ILE A 658 24.85 -24.95 -19.26
C ILE A 658 24.72 -25.46 -20.70
N PRO A 659 24.28 -24.62 -21.66
CA PRO A 659 24.30 -24.99 -23.07
C PRO A 659 25.66 -25.58 -23.44
N ASP A 660 25.72 -26.89 -23.69
CA ASP A 660 26.96 -27.62 -23.94
C ASP A 660 27.70 -26.93 -25.11
N PRO A 661 28.87 -26.28 -24.89
CA PRO A 661 29.62 -25.65 -25.97
C PRO A 661 30.17 -26.67 -27.00
N ALA A 662 30.12 -27.97 -26.69
CA ALA A 662 30.42 -29.06 -27.63
C ALA A 662 29.19 -29.49 -28.44
N GLY A 663 27.98 -29.30 -27.92
CA GLY A 663 26.72 -29.43 -28.65
C GLY A 663 26.47 -28.15 -29.45
N ASP A 664 27.08 -28.01 -30.62
CA ASP A 664 26.66 -26.99 -31.60
C ASP A 664 25.57 -27.62 -32.49
N PRO A 665 24.29 -27.24 -32.35
CA PRO A 665 23.76 -26.09 -31.60
C PRO A 665 23.38 -26.36 -30.13
N ALA A 666 23.53 -25.33 -29.30
CA ALA A 666 23.10 -25.32 -27.91
C ALA A 666 21.57 -25.21 -27.81
N LEU A 667 20.93 -26.08 -27.03
CA LEU A 667 19.47 -26.15 -26.86
C LEU A 667 19.06 -25.64 -25.48
N LEU A 668 18.23 -24.61 -25.42
CA LEU A 668 17.88 -23.88 -24.21
C LEU A 668 16.36 -23.87 -24.00
N PRO A 669 15.78 -24.85 -23.29
CA PRO A 669 14.33 -25.00 -23.13
C PRO A 669 13.73 -24.03 -22.10
N PHE A 670 12.50 -23.56 -22.35
CA PHE A 670 11.69 -22.73 -21.46
C PHE A 670 10.19 -22.85 -21.76
N LEU A 671 9.35 -22.40 -20.84
CA LEU A 671 7.93 -22.17 -21.08
C LEU A 671 7.65 -20.69 -21.37
N VAL A 672 6.86 -20.42 -22.41
CA VAL A 672 6.13 -19.14 -22.53
C VAL A 672 4.75 -19.36 -21.94
N THR A 673 4.44 -18.64 -20.86
CA THR A 673 3.23 -18.85 -20.07
C THR A 673 2.21 -17.71 -20.21
N GLY A 674 0.92 -18.08 -20.26
CA GLY A 674 -0.19 -17.14 -20.23
C GLY A 674 -0.63 -16.81 -18.79
N ALA A 675 -1.40 -15.74 -18.63
CA ALA A 675 -1.99 -15.40 -17.34
C ALA A 675 -2.99 -16.49 -16.87
N PRO A 676 -3.08 -16.74 -15.55
CA PRO A 676 -3.94 -17.81 -15.00
C PRO A 676 -5.44 -17.54 -15.13
N ASP A 677 -5.86 -16.28 -15.27
CA ASP A 677 -7.25 -15.82 -15.19
C ASP A 677 -7.96 -15.75 -16.56
N ARG A 678 -7.35 -15.07 -17.53
CA ARG A 678 -7.93 -14.79 -18.84
C ARG A 678 -6.85 -14.62 -19.91
N ALA A 679 -7.27 -14.67 -21.17
CA ALA A 679 -6.34 -14.51 -22.28
C ALA A 679 -5.89 -13.05 -22.37
N ARG A 680 -4.61 -12.79 -22.12
CA ARG A 680 -4.02 -11.44 -22.11
C ARG A 680 -3.01 -11.25 -23.24
N VAL A 681 -2.74 -9.98 -23.54
CA VAL A 681 -1.77 -9.57 -24.54
C VAL A 681 -0.47 -9.23 -23.82
N PHE A 682 0.62 -9.85 -24.24
CA PHE A 682 1.95 -9.63 -23.68
C PHE A 682 2.91 -9.20 -24.78
N ASP A 683 3.96 -8.51 -24.37
CA ASP A 683 5.15 -8.36 -25.20
C ASP A 683 6.22 -9.34 -24.70
N LEU A 684 6.98 -9.94 -25.61
CA LEU A 684 8.16 -10.72 -25.26
C LEU A 684 9.40 -9.99 -25.76
N GLU A 685 10.33 -9.69 -24.88
CA GLU A 685 11.60 -9.07 -25.26
C GLU A 685 12.72 -10.11 -25.14
N ILE A 686 13.43 -10.34 -26.25
CA ILE A 686 14.58 -11.25 -26.31
C ILE A 686 15.86 -10.42 -26.26
N ILE A 687 16.69 -10.64 -25.25
CA ILE A 687 17.95 -9.92 -25.02
C ILE A 687 19.10 -10.85 -25.39
N GLN A 688 19.93 -10.44 -26.36
CA GLN A 688 21.05 -11.22 -26.88
C GLN A 688 22.37 -10.52 -26.59
N ARG A 689 23.20 -11.13 -25.73
CA ARG A 689 24.59 -10.74 -25.47
C ARG A 689 25.54 -11.81 -26.00
N LEU A 690 25.49 -12.05 -27.30
CA LEU A 690 26.21 -13.14 -27.98
C LEU A 690 27.36 -12.60 -28.85
N PRO A 691 28.40 -13.41 -29.14
CA PRO A 691 29.50 -12.97 -30.01
C PRO A 691 29.05 -12.80 -31.46
N LYS A 692 29.81 -11.99 -32.23
CA LYS A 692 29.59 -11.82 -33.67
C LYS A 692 29.65 -13.17 -34.39
N GLY A 693 28.60 -13.50 -35.14
CA GLY A 693 28.51 -14.72 -35.96
C GLY A 693 27.64 -15.83 -35.34
N ALA A 694 27.23 -15.69 -34.08
CA ALA A 694 26.24 -16.58 -33.47
C ALA A 694 24.90 -16.49 -34.23
N GLN A 695 24.24 -17.63 -34.45
CA GLN A 695 22.89 -17.67 -35.02
C GLN A 695 21.94 -18.23 -33.99
N VAL A 696 20.86 -17.50 -33.70
CA VAL A 696 19.83 -17.95 -32.76
C VAL A 696 18.59 -18.33 -33.55
N TRP A 697 18.08 -19.52 -33.29
CA TRP A 697 16.74 -19.92 -33.67
C TRP A 697 15.88 -20.08 -32.43
N MET A 698 14.61 -19.76 -32.53
CA MET A 698 13.61 -20.06 -31.51
C MET A 698 12.70 -21.15 -32.06
N GLU A 699 12.65 -22.29 -31.38
CA GLU A 699 11.66 -23.34 -31.66
C GLU A 699 10.47 -23.18 -30.71
N LEU A 700 9.27 -23.25 -31.26
CA LEU A 700 8.02 -23.03 -30.54
C LEU A 700 6.86 -23.80 -31.20
N PRO A 701 5.75 -24.02 -30.49
CA PRO A 701 4.57 -24.68 -31.05
C PRO A 701 3.94 -23.88 -32.20
N LEU A 702 3.35 -24.57 -33.19
CA LEU A 702 2.77 -23.93 -34.39
C LEU A 702 1.70 -22.89 -34.05
N ASN A 703 0.88 -23.13 -33.01
CA ASN A 703 -0.16 -22.20 -32.58
C ASN A 703 0.39 -20.91 -31.95
N LEU A 704 1.59 -20.95 -31.36
CA LEU A 704 2.31 -19.75 -30.93
C LEU A 704 3.02 -19.08 -32.11
N ALA A 705 3.61 -19.85 -33.02
CA ALA A 705 4.28 -19.32 -34.21
C ALA A 705 3.32 -18.57 -35.14
N GLN A 706 2.09 -19.05 -35.30
CA GLN A 706 1.04 -18.36 -36.05
C GLN A 706 0.72 -16.97 -35.50
N LYS A 707 0.85 -16.76 -34.17
CA LYS A 707 0.64 -15.46 -33.53
C LYS A 707 1.78 -14.47 -33.83
N LEU A 708 2.94 -14.96 -34.24
CA LEU A 708 4.11 -14.16 -34.64
C LEU A 708 4.13 -13.80 -36.14
N ASN A 709 3.20 -14.36 -36.92
CA ASN A 709 3.27 -14.49 -38.39
C ASN A 709 3.02 -13.20 -39.20
N GLY A 710 2.98 -12.03 -38.54
CA GLY A 710 2.95 -10.71 -39.20
C GLY A 710 4.32 -10.14 -39.56
N ARG A 711 5.40 -10.89 -39.27
CA ARG A 711 6.79 -10.43 -39.41
C ARG A 711 7.53 -11.30 -40.42
N LEU A 712 8.26 -10.68 -41.36
CA LEU A 712 9.01 -11.36 -42.43
C LEU A 712 10.22 -12.12 -41.87
N TRP A 713 9.97 -13.25 -41.21
CA TRP A 713 11.00 -14.08 -40.61
C TRP A 713 11.21 -15.37 -41.39
N LYS A 714 12.46 -15.84 -41.43
CA LYS A 714 12.76 -17.17 -41.96
C LYS A 714 12.22 -18.20 -40.98
N MET A 715 11.24 -19.00 -41.43
CA MET A 715 10.54 -20.00 -40.62
C MET A 715 10.65 -21.40 -41.25
N GLU A 716 10.99 -22.39 -40.44
CA GLU A 716 10.99 -23.81 -40.80
C GLU A 716 9.86 -24.52 -40.03
N LEU A 717 8.97 -25.22 -40.74
CA LEU A 717 7.81 -25.86 -40.14
C LEU A 717 8.03 -27.37 -40.01
N ASP A 718 7.86 -27.91 -38.80
CA ASP A 718 7.77 -29.35 -38.56
C ASP A 718 6.32 -29.72 -38.27
N ARG A 719 5.60 -30.11 -39.33
CA ARG A 719 4.20 -30.52 -39.24
C ARG A 719 4.01 -31.83 -38.48
N LYS A 720 5.04 -32.68 -38.37
CA LYS A 720 4.95 -33.96 -37.68
C LYS A 720 4.95 -33.76 -36.16
N HIS A 721 5.79 -32.85 -35.66
CA HIS A 721 5.89 -32.54 -34.23
C HIS A 721 5.08 -31.29 -33.83
N GLN A 722 4.36 -30.68 -34.76
CA GLN A 722 3.56 -29.46 -34.55
C GLN A 722 4.37 -28.26 -34.01
N THR A 723 5.61 -28.11 -34.48
CA THR A 723 6.51 -27.01 -34.09
C THR A 723 6.95 -26.17 -35.30
N ALA A 724 7.42 -24.96 -35.03
CA ALA A 724 8.11 -24.09 -35.97
C ALA A 724 9.45 -23.63 -35.39
N ARG A 725 10.44 -23.45 -36.25
CA ARG A 725 11.71 -22.79 -35.92
C ARG A 725 11.80 -21.47 -36.65
N ILE A 726 12.02 -20.40 -35.90
CA ILE A 726 12.13 -19.05 -36.41
C ILE A 726 13.57 -18.57 -36.22
N ALA A 727 14.20 -18.11 -37.30
CA ALA A 727 15.52 -17.48 -37.19
C ALA A 727 15.37 -16.08 -36.60
N LEU A 728 16.07 -15.80 -35.50
CA LEU A 728 16.04 -14.49 -34.86
C LEU A 728 17.07 -13.56 -35.48
N PRO A 729 16.74 -12.27 -35.70
CA PRO A 729 17.72 -11.26 -36.07
C PRO A 729 18.84 -11.15 -35.04
N ASN A 730 20.06 -10.92 -35.50
CA ASN A 730 21.20 -10.66 -34.62
C ASN A 730 21.16 -9.20 -34.13
N GLN A 731 20.27 -8.93 -33.18
CA GLN A 731 20.09 -7.63 -32.53
C GLN A 731 20.22 -7.80 -31.00
N PRO A 732 20.85 -6.83 -30.29
CA PRO A 732 21.02 -6.93 -28.83
C PRO A 732 19.70 -7.07 -28.06
N VAL A 733 18.63 -6.47 -28.57
CA VAL A 733 17.28 -6.55 -28.03
C VAL A 733 16.32 -6.74 -29.21
N LEU A 734 15.38 -7.68 -29.07
CA LEU A 734 14.37 -7.99 -30.07
C LEU A 734 13.00 -8.09 -29.40
N ASP A 735 12.11 -7.18 -29.76
CA ASP A 735 10.77 -7.10 -29.17
C ASP A 735 9.74 -7.84 -30.02
N LEU A 736 9.00 -8.76 -29.40
CA LEU A 736 7.85 -9.46 -29.96
C LEU A 736 6.56 -8.89 -29.33
N TYR A 737 6.03 -7.85 -29.96
CA TYR A 737 4.88 -7.11 -29.45
C TYR A 737 3.54 -7.81 -29.67
N ARG A 738 2.62 -7.59 -28.74
CA ARG A 738 1.18 -7.90 -28.80
C ARG A 738 0.86 -9.38 -29.03
N ILE A 739 1.56 -10.26 -28.33
CA ILE A 739 1.29 -11.69 -28.35
C ILE A 739 0.13 -12.00 -27.41
N LYS A 740 -1.04 -12.33 -27.98
CA LYS A 740 -2.20 -12.79 -27.20
C LYS A 740 -2.01 -14.24 -26.75
N LEU A 741 -1.71 -14.45 -25.47
CA LEU A 741 -1.58 -15.78 -24.85
C LEU A 741 -2.92 -16.23 -24.25
N PRO A 742 -3.36 -17.49 -24.47
CA PRO A 742 -4.56 -18.03 -23.84
C PRO A 742 -4.41 -18.16 -22.30
N VAL A 743 -5.55 -18.33 -21.62
CA VAL A 743 -5.62 -18.64 -20.18
C VAL A 743 -4.73 -19.83 -19.84
N ALA A 744 -3.91 -19.69 -18.80
CA ALA A 744 -3.04 -20.72 -18.24
C ALA A 744 -2.19 -21.46 -19.29
N ALA A 745 -1.89 -20.82 -20.43
CA ALA A 745 -1.18 -21.46 -21.51
C ALA A 745 0.24 -21.80 -21.07
N ARG A 746 0.75 -22.97 -21.46
CA ARG A 746 2.14 -23.41 -21.21
C ARG A 746 2.77 -23.86 -22.52
N PHE A 747 3.42 -22.94 -23.24
CA PHE A 747 4.05 -23.25 -24.52
C PHE A 747 5.51 -23.66 -24.32
N LYS A 748 5.81 -24.94 -24.57
CA LYS A 748 7.18 -25.46 -24.59
C LYS A 748 7.97 -24.88 -25.75
N CYS A 749 8.95 -24.04 -25.43
CA CYS A 749 9.82 -23.36 -26.38
C CYS A 749 11.29 -23.71 -26.11
N ARG A 750 12.16 -23.42 -27.06
CA ARG A 750 13.62 -23.44 -26.83
C ARG A 750 14.37 -22.48 -27.73
N PHE A 751 15.45 -21.90 -27.23
CA PHE A 751 16.47 -21.32 -28.11
C PHE A 751 17.41 -22.41 -28.63
N ILE A 752 17.83 -22.27 -29.87
CA ILE A 752 18.80 -23.12 -30.57
C ILE A 752 19.91 -22.18 -31.04
N VAL A 753 21.02 -22.16 -30.31
CA VAL A 753 22.14 -21.23 -30.54
C VAL A 753 23.26 -21.95 -31.28
N LYS A 754 23.46 -21.61 -32.55
CA LYS A 754 24.57 -22.11 -33.37
C LYS A 754 25.80 -21.23 -33.21
N GLY A 755 26.98 -21.86 -33.19
CA GLY A 755 28.25 -21.18 -32.93
C GLY A 755 28.48 -20.88 -31.44
N ALA A 756 27.85 -21.66 -30.55
CA ALA A 756 28.00 -21.55 -29.09
C ALA A 756 29.41 -21.94 -28.59
N LYS A 757 30.19 -22.62 -29.43
CA LYS A 757 31.55 -23.07 -29.11
C LYS A 757 32.48 -21.88 -28.84
N GLY A 758 32.99 -21.76 -27.60
CA GLY A 758 33.89 -20.67 -27.19
C GLY A 758 33.19 -19.52 -26.46
N MET A 759 31.85 -19.55 -26.33
CA MET A 759 31.07 -18.49 -25.65
C MET A 759 31.31 -18.44 -24.14
N GLU A 760 31.94 -19.48 -23.58
CA GLU A 760 32.16 -19.62 -22.15
C GLU A 760 33.17 -18.62 -21.52
N LYS A 761 33.86 -17.84 -22.35
CA LYS A 761 34.94 -16.93 -21.91
C LYS A 761 34.55 -15.45 -21.92
N GLY A 762 33.32 -15.11 -22.31
CA GLY A 762 32.93 -13.73 -22.66
C GLY A 762 31.78 -13.13 -21.85
N GLY A 763 31.26 -13.81 -20.82
CA GLY A 763 30.06 -13.36 -20.10
C GLY A 763 28.82 -13.26 -21.00
N HIS A 764 28.74 -14.14 -22.00
CA HIS A 764 27.68 -14.15 -22.98
C HIS A 764 26.37 -14.66 -22.39
N SER A 765 25.25 -14.11 -22.82
CA SER A 765 23.93 -14.51 -22.34
C SER A 765 22.86 -14.36 -23.42
N ILE A 766 21.79 -15.13 -23.27
CA ILE A 766 20.52 -14.88 -23.95
C ILE A 766 19.43 -14.86 -22.89
N ALA A 767 18.47 -13.96 -23.00
CA ALA A 767 17.31 -13.92 -22.11
C ALA A 767 16.04 -13.68 -22.91
N ILE A 768 14.92 -14.12 -22.35
CA ILE A 768 13.60 -13.72 -22.78
C ILE A 768 12.83 -13.23 -21.55
N ARG A 769 12.28 -12.03 -21.63
CA ARG A 769 11.37 -11.50 -20.62
C ARG A 769 9.99 -11.28 -21.19
N GLN A 770 8.98 -11.47 -20.36
CA GLN A 770 7.59 -11.21 -20.66
C GLN A 770 7.19 -9.89 -20.00
N LEU A 771 6.55 -9.04 -20.78
CA LEU A 771 6.11 -7.72 -20.38
C LEU A 771 4.59 -7.62 -20.50
N TYR A 772 3.97 -6.99 -19.51
CA TYR A 772 2.57 -6.60 -19.50
C TYR A 772 2.50 -5.10 -19.18
N ASP A 773 1.89 -4.30 -20.06
CA ASP A 773 1.85 -2.84 -19.96
C ASP A 773 3.23 -2.19 -19.72
N CYS A 774 4.24 -2.63 -20.48
CA CYS A 774 5.64 -2.22 -20.38
C CYS A 774 6.38 -2.65 -19.09
N GLU A 775 5.73 -3.37 -18.18
CA GLU A 775 6.34 -3.87 -16.97
C GLU A 775 6.74 -5.34 -17.08
N GLU A 776 7.89 -5.68 -16.51
CA GLU A 776 8.38 -7.05 -16.48
C GLU A 776 7.62 -7.89 -15.47
N VAL A 777 7.05 -9.00 -15.94
CA VAL A 777 6.26 -9.95 -15.14
C VAL A 777 6.90 -11.33 -15.05
N GLY A 778 7.99 -11.53 -15.78
CA GLY A 778 8.90 -12.63 -15.55
C GLY A 778 9.92 -12.76 -16.66
N ARG A 779 10.98 -13.52 -16.37
CA ARG A 779 12.16 -13.59 -17.22
C ARG A 779 12.85 -14.95 -17.10
N VAL A 780 13.34 -15.42 -18.22
CA VAL A 780 14.27 -16.55 -18.30
C VAL A 780 15.60 -16.05 -18.85
N THR A 781 16.69 -16.31 -18.14
CA THR A 781 18.04 -15.92 -18.55
C THR A 781 18.96 -17.13 -18.58
N TRP A 782 19.65 -17.33 -19.70
CA TRP A 782 20.74 -18.29 -19.85
C TRP A 782 22.06 -17.56 -19.97
N GLN A 783 23.04 -17.95 -19.16
CA GLN A 783 24.41 -17.46 -19.26
C GLN A 783 25.34 -18.59 -19.75
N PHE A 784 26.21 -18.27 -20.70
CA PHE A 784 27.19 -19.21 -21.24
C PHE A 784 28.48 -19.13 -20.41
N HIS A 785 28.67 -20.08 -19.50
CA HIS A 785 29.85 -20.16 -18.63
C HIS A 785 30.72 -21.36 -18.92
N ARG A 786 31.99 -21.34 -18.49
CA ARG A 786 32.92 -22.45 -18.71
C ARG A 786 32.58 -23.54 -17.71
N ARG A 787 32.41 -24.77 -18.21
CA ARG A 787 32.41 -25.98 -17.40
C ARG A 787 33.50 -25.85 -16.34
N ARG A 788 33.14 -25.69 -15.06
CA ARG A 788 34.12 -25.78 -13.99
C ARG A 788 34.53 -27.24 -13.98
N LYS A 789 35.68 -27.56 -14.58
CA LYS A 789 36.30 -28.86 -14.36
C LYS A 789 36.42 -29.00 -12.85
N GLU A 790 36.03 -30.15 -12.32
CA GLU A 790 36.50 -30.64 -11.03
C GLU A 790 37.98 -30.25 -10.91
N GLU A 791 38.29 -29.26 -10.08
CA GLU A 791 39.61 -29.22 -9.49
C GLU A 791 39.63 -30.43 -8.57
N GLN A 792 40.07 -31.54 -9.17
CA GLN A 792 40.58 -32.67 -8.43
C GLN A 792 41.50 -32.09 -7.36
N CYS A 793 41.07 -32.25 -6.12
CA CYS A 793 41.89 -32.21 -4.94
C CYS A 793 43.02 -33.26 -5.11
N LYS A 794 44.05 -32.89 -5.88
CA LYS A 794 45.31 -33.60 -6.05
C LYS A 794 46.42 -32.56 -6.17
N LYS A 795 47.16 -32.43 -5.04
CA LYS A 795 48.43 -31.71 -4.81
C LYS A 795 48.23 -30.23 -4.41
N HIS A 796 48.60 -29.76 -3.22
CA HIS A 796 49.59 -30.18 -2.22
C HIS A 796 49.01 -30.22 -0.80
#